data_AF-F4LV47-F1
#
_entry.id   AF-F4LV47-F1
#
_cell.length_a   1.000
_cell.length_b   1.000
_cell.length_c   1.000
_cell.angle_alpha   90.00
_cell.angle_beta   90.00
_cell.angle_gamma   90.00
#
_symmetry.space_group_name_H-M   'P 1'
#
loop_
_entity.id
_entity.type
_entity.pdbx_description
1 polymer ?
#
loop_
_entity_poly.entity_id
_entity_poly.type
_entity_poly.pdbx_seq_one_letter_code
_entity_poly.pdbx_strand_id
1 'polypeptide(L)'
;MSKRIDFSNFIVFDGAMGTMLQTHGLKAGELPESYNILHPEIIEKIHGEYLDAGADVITTNTFGANRIKLSKYGYDIGEIVKSGVKIALKAAGKRLVALDIGPIGQLMKPYGTLSFSEAYELFREQVIAGADAGADLILIETMSDIYEMKAAILAAKENCNLPVVATMTFQQDKRTLTGTDPLTMVNVICGLGVNALGINCSLGPKEILPLIEEVLSCSKIPVIAQPNAGMPKIIDGKTVFNVEPDEFARYAKIMAEKGVTILGGCCGTNPEHIRALRHVLAGLEPIKRKVEPITAASSFSKTVIIGEGITVIGEKLNPTGRKHLKEALKSNDMEYVLRQALAQQDAGAHILNVNAGLPEIDEKAVMINIIRELQSTVSVPLQIDSTDSDVIEAAVRIYNGRPIINSVNGKLKVMEEIFPIAKKYGACVVGLTLDENGIPSKAKDRFKIAENIVKTASKYGIAKEDLIIDCLVIAASAQQDEVREIIKATRLVKERLGVKTILGVSNISFGLPNRTLLNRTFLALALEAGLDAPIIDPADEEVMGTINAFNVLWGYDKYANNYIAAYAPKDKKPAVKAFSATDVADIEDIIINGLKEEAAPKVRAMLKAMSPTQIIDEHLVPSLDIVGRKYEAGEIFLPQLIQSAETAKRAFEAIKHHIIETNGGKAEFSKGKIILATVRGDIHDIGKNIVKILLENYGFEVIDLGKDVPEDEIIQRIKQDNVSLVGLSALMTTTAQNMANTIKAIRKAGLGCKIMVGGAVVNAEFAKSIGADYYGRDAQESVRIAQEFFSPS
;
A
#
# COMPACT_ATOMS: atom_id res chain seq x y z
N MET A 1 17.20 -31.39 -5.10
CA MET A 1 17.98 -30.33 -4.43
C MET A 1 17.73 -29.05 -5.19
N SER A 2 17.13 -28.03 -4.56
CA SER A 2 16.93 -26.71 -5.20
C SER A 2 18.29 -26.11 -5.59
N LYS A 3 18.41 -25.59 -6.82
CA LYS A 3 19.62 -24.91 -7.28
C LYS A 3 19.82 -23.67 -6.39
N ARG A 4 20.96 -23.56 -5.70
CA ARG A 4 21.25 -22.37 -4.91
C ARG A 4 21.50 -21.19 -5.86
N ILE A 5 20.61 -20.19 -5.82
CA ILE A 5 20.69 -18.99 -6.66
C ILE A 5 21.52 -17.93 -5.94
N ASP A 6 22.54 -17.38 -6.60
CA ASP A 6 23.36 -16.29 -6.08
C ASP A 6 22.94 -14.96 -6.73
N PHE A 7 22.03 -14.25 -6.07
CA PHE A 7 21.52 -12.95 -6.50
C PHE A 7 22.53 -11.79 -6.35
N SER A 8 23.74 -12.05 -5.85
CA SER A 8 24.82 -11.06 -5.80
C SER A 8 25.54 -10.90 -7.14
N ASN A 9 25.41 -11.87 -8.04
CA ASN A 9 25.89 -11.78 -9.42
C ASN A 9 24.85 -11.16 -10.34
N PHE A 10 25.28 -10.73 -11.54
CA PHE A 10 24.33 -10.34 -12.58
C PHE A 10 23.49 -11.55 -13.00
N ILE A 11 22.17 -11.38 -12.93
CA ILE A 11 21.20 -12.35 -13.42
C ILE A 11 20.31 -11.64 -14.44
N VAL A 12 20.24 -12.21 -15.65
CA VAL A 12 19.40 -11.71 -16.73
C VAL A 12 18.09 -12.50 -16.76
N PHE A 13 16.98 -11.83 -16.47
CA PHE A 13 15.63 -12.33 -16.73
C PHE A 13 15.26 -12.12 -18.20
N ASP A 14 14.26 -12.86 -18.66
CA ASP A 14 13.69 -12.71 -19.99
C ASP A 14 12.91 -11.38 -20.18
N GLY A 15 12.32 -11.23 -21.36
CA GLY A 15 11.46 -10.11 -21.71
C GLY A 15 9.98 -10.48 -21.63
N ALA A 16 9.12 -9.70 -22.30
CA ALA A 16 7.68 -9.93 -22.24
C ALA A 16 7.21 -11.24 -22.91
N MET A 17 6.39 -12.00 -22.19
CA MET A 17 5.62 -13.12 -22.75
C MET A 17 4.41 -12.65 -23.56
N GLY A 18 3.62 -11.72 -23.00
CA GLY A 18 2.36 -11.28 -23.61
C GLY A 18 2.51 -10.67 -25.01
N THR A 19 3.47 -9.76 -25.21
CA THR A 19 3.72 -9.15 -26.52
C THR A 19 4.31 -10.15 -27.52
N MET A 20 5.14 -11.10 -27.05
CA MET A 20 5.65 -12.18 -27.90
C MET A 20 4.52 -13.10 -28.37
N LEU A 21 3.57 -13.44 -27.49
CA LEU A 21 2.38 -14.20 -27.87
C LEU A 21 1.53 -13.49 -28.92
N GLN A 22 1.38 -12.16 -28.84
CA GLN A 22 0.68 -11.40 -29.88
C GLN A 22 1.36 -11.52 -31.25
N THR A 23 2.69 -11.50 -31.31
CA THR A 23 3.43 -11.71 -32.57
C THR A 23 3.29 -13.13 -33.11
N HIS A 24 2.99 -14.09 -32.24
CA HIS A 24 2.75 -15.50 -32.56
C HIS A 24 1.26 -15.85 -32.77
N GLY A 25 0.38 -14.84 -32.84
CA GLY A 25 -1.02 -15.03 -33.25
C GLY A 25 -2.07 -14.96 -32.14
N LEU A 26 -1.69 -14.67 -30.89
CA LEU A 26 -2.65 -14.42 -29.81
C LEU A 26 -3.53 -13.22 -30.17
N LYS A 27 -4.84 -13.46 -30.26
CA LYS A 27 -5.80 -12.42 -30.61
C LYS A 27 -6.14 -11.56 -29.40
N ALA A 28 -6.57 -10.32 -29.67
CA ALA A 28 -7.00 -9.41 -28.62
C ALA A 28 -8.15 -10.02 -27.80
N GLY A 29 -7.92 -10.11 -26.49
CA GLY A 29 -8.86 -10.69 -25.52
C GLY A 29 -8.86 -12.22 -25.38
N GLU A 30 -7.99 -12.93 -26.09
CA GLU A 30 -7.67 -14.32 -25.73
C GLU A 30 -6.82 -14.36 -24.45
N LEU A 31 -7.03 -15.39 -23.63
CA LEU A 31 -6.31 -15.60 -22.38
C LEU A 31 -4.88 -16.11 -22.67
N PRO A 32 -3.81 -15.37 -22.35
CA PRO A 32 -2.43 -15.83 -22.62
C PRO A 32 -2.11 -17.19 -21.99
N GLU A 33 -2.58 -17.42 -20.76
CA GLU A 33 -2.28 -18.64 -20.00
C GLU A 33 -2.90 -19.90 -20.63
N SER A 34 -3.94 -19.75 -21.47
CA SER A 34 -4.54 -20.88 -22.20
C SER A 34 -3.59 -21.53 -23.21
N TYR A 35 -2.58 -20.80 -23.68
CA TYR A 35 -1.59 -21.32 -24.63
C TYR A 35 -0.71 -22.41 -23.99
N ASN A 36 -0.65 -22.49 -22.66
CA ASN A 36 0.01 -23.60 -21.97
C ASN A 36 -0.64 -24.96 -22.28
N ILE A 37 -1.92 -24.96 -22.70
CA ILE A 37 -2.68 -26.17 -23.04
C ILE A 37 -2.90 -26.25 -24.56
N LEU A 38 -3.34 -25.15 -25.17
CA LEU A 38 -3.76 -25.14 -26.58
C LEU A 38 -2.60 -25.11 -27.56
N HIS A 39 -1.51 -24.41 -27.20
CA HIS A 39 -0.36 -24.13 -28.08
C HIS A 39 0.99 -24.21 -27.32
N PRO A 40 1.27 -25.31 -26.61
CA PRO A 40 2.46 -25.42 -25.76
C PRO A 40 3.77 -25.26 -26.54
N GLU A 41 3.77 -25.61 -27.83
CA GLU A 41 4.92 -25.45 -28.74
C GLU A 41 5.29 -23.98 -28.97
N ILE A 42 4.32 -23.05 -28.95
CA ILE A 42 4.58 -21.62 -29.10
C ILE A 42 5.26 -21.08 -27.84
N ILE A 43 4.79 -21.51 -26.66
CA ILE A 43 5.38 -21.12 -25.37
C ILE A 43 6.82 -21.64 -25.27
N GLU A 44 7.06 -22.91 -25.61
CA GLU A 44 8.41 -23.50 -25.65
C GLU A 44 9.34 -22.74 -26.60
N LYS A 45 8.84 -22.35 -27.78
CA LYS A 45 9.59 -21.57 -28.75
C LYS A 45 10.00 -20.20 -28.21
N ILE A 46 9.05 -19.44 -27.63
CA ILE A 46 9.33 -18.11 -27.06
C ILE A 46 10.37 -18.20 -25.94
N HIS A 47 10.28 -19.20 -25.06
CA HIS A 47 11.31 -19.46 -24.06
C HIS A 47 12.67 -19.73 -24.69
N GLY A 48 12.72 -20.57 -25.73
CA GLY A 48 13.95 -20.83 -26.50
C GLY A 48 14.58 -19.56 -27.05
N GLU A 49 13.77 -18.67 -27.64
CA GLU A 49 14.24 -17.40 -28.20
C GLU A 49 14.89 -16.48 -27.14
N TYR A 50 14.34 -16.41 -25.93
CA TYR A 50 14.93 -15.65 -24.83
C TYR A 50 16.19 -16.30 -24.25
N LEU A 51 16.22 -17.63 -24.16
CA LEU A 51 17.40 -18.37 -23.72
C LEU A 51 18.56 -18.20 -24.70
N ASP A 52 18.28 -18.21 -26.01
CA ASP A 52 19.26 -17.96 -27.07
C ASP A 52 19.74 -16.50 -27.08
N ALA A 53 18.91 -15.56 -26.62
CA ALA A 53 19.29 -14.18 -26.40
C ALA A 53 20.20 -13.97 -25.16
N GLY A 54 20.32 -14.98 -24.29
CA GLY A 54 21.21 -14.95 -23.12
C GLY A 54 20.51 -14.71 -21.78
N ALA A 55 19.20 -14.97 -21.68
CA ALA A 55 18.51 -15.03 -20.40
C ALA A 55 19.04 -16.17 -19.52
N ASP A 56 19.28 -15.89 -18.25
CA ASP A 56 19.64 -16.86 -17.22
C ASP A 56 18.40 -17.44 -16.53
N VAL A 57 17.31 -16.65 -16.48
CA VAL A 57 16.00 -17.00 -15.91
C VAL A 57 14.91 -16.73 -16.94
N ILE A 58 14.00 -17.68 -17.15
CA ILE A 58 12.75 -17.46 -17.88
C ILE A 58 11.55 -17.49 -16.95
N THR A 59 10.55 -16.67 -17.24
CA THR A 59 9.30 -16.53 -16.47
C THR A 59 8.21 -17.41 -17.09
N THR A 60 7.50 -18.19 -16.27
CA THR A 60 6.43 -19.05 -16.78
C THR A 60 5.27 -18.22 -17.35
N ASN A 61 4.55 -18.72 -18.35
CA ASN A 61 3.34 -18.07 -18.85
C ASN A 61 2.15 -18.27 -17.87
N THR A 62 2.24 -17.67 -16.68
CA THR A 62 1.30 -17.86 -15.56
C THR A 62 0.90 -16.58 -14.85
N PHE A 63 1.35 -15.41 -15.33
CA PHE A 63 1.07 -14.08 -14.76
C PHE A 63 -0.32 -13.91 -14.15
N GLY A 64 -1.38 -14.18 -14.90
CA GLY A 64 -2.77 -14.03 -14.45
C GLY A 64 -3.47 -15.33 -14.07
N ALA A 65 -2.74 -16.42 -13.82
CA ALA A 65 -3.30 -17.76 -13.61
C ALA A 65 -3.95 -17.94 -12.22
N ASN A 66 -4.98 -17.16 -11.89
CA ASN A 66 -5.72 -17.27 -10.63
C ASN A 66 -7.16 -17.79 -10.82
N ARG A 67 -7.76 -18.33 -9.74
CA ARG A 67 -9.11 -18.93 -9.76
C ARG A 67 -10.19 -18.03 -10.33
N ILE A 68 -10.15 -16.75 -9.99
CA ILE A 68 -11.17 -15.78 -10.39
C ILE A 68 -11.13 -15.55 -11.92
N LYS A 69 -9.93 -15.45 -12.49
CA LYS A 69 -9.75 -15.29 -13.94
C LYS A 69 -10.05 -16.59 -14.68
N LEU A 70 -9.45 -17.71 -14.26
CA LEU A 70 -9.47 -18.98 -15.00
C LEU A 70 -10.84 -19.67 -15.00
N SER A 71 -11.60 -19.56 -13.91
CA SER A 71 -12.93 -20.20 -13.80
C SER A 71 -13.92 -19.73 -14.88
N LYS A 72 -13.78 -18.49 -15.37
CA LYS A 72 -14.61 -17.96 -16.47
C LYS A 72 -14.38 -18.66 -17.80
N TYR A 73 -13.20 -19.21 -17.99
CA TYR A 73 -12.79 -19.89 -19.22
C TYR A 73 -12.81 -21.42 -19.07
N GLY A 74 -13.24 -21.94 -17.90
CA GLY A 74 -13.35 -23.37 -17.64
C GLY A 74 -12.02 -24.09 -17.43
N TYR A 75 -10.94 -23.37 -17.13
CA TYR A 75 -9.62 -23.96 -16.88
C TYR A 75 -9.35 -24.22 -15.40
N ASP A 76 -8.74 -25.37 -15.11
CA ASP A 76 -8.19 -25.68 -13.80
C ASP A 76 -6.85 -24.96 -13.59
N ILE A 77 -6.70 -24.33 -12.42
CA ILE A 77 -5.51 -23.54 -12.06
C ILE A 77 -4.29 -24.45 -11.96
N GLY A 78 -4.44 -25.59 -11.29
CA GLY A 78 -3.37 -26.55 -11.09
C GLY A 78 -2.85 -27.07 -12.43
N GLU A 79 -3.75 -27.39 -13.35
CA GLU A 79 -3.41 -27.85 -14.70
C GLU A 79 -2.69 -26.77 -15.52
N ILE A 80 -3.22 -25.55 -15.59
CA ILE A 80 -2.59 -24.44 -16.34
C ILE A 80 -1.20 -24.12 -15.80
N VAL A 81 -1.08 -23.97 -14.47
CA VAL A 81 0.19 -23.59 -13.83
C VAL A 81 1.23 -24.71 -13.99
N LYS A 82 0.84 -25.98 -13.75
CA LYS A 82 1.74 -27.13 -13.92
C LYS A 82 2.20 -27.26 -15.38
N SER A 83 1.31 -27.01 -16.33
CA SER A 83 1.65 -27.06 -17.77
C SER A 83 2.63 -25.95 -18.14
N GLY A 84 2.37 -24.70 -17.72
CA GLY A 84 3.28 -23.58 -17.95
C GLY A 84 4.69 -23.83 -17.39
N VAL A 85 4.79 -24.32 -16.15
CA VAL A 85 6.09 -24.67 -15.53
C VAL A 85 6.79 -25.80 -16.27
N LYS A 86 6.07 -26.87 -16.66
CA LYS A 86 6.67 -27.98 -17.39
C LYS A 86 7.21 -27.59 -18.76
N ILE A 87 6.50 -26.71 -19.48
CA ILE A 87 6.96 -26.19 -20.78
C ILE A 87 8.23 -25.37 -20.59
N ALA A 88 8.25 -24.46 -19.61
CA ALA A 88 9.44 -23.67 -19.29
C ALA A 88 10.62 -24.56 -18.88
N LEU A 89 10.41 -25.56 -18.03
CA LEU A 89 11.47 -26.50 -17.62
C LEU A 89 12.03 -27.29 -18.80
N LYS A 90 11.17 -27.70 -19.74
CA LYS A 90 11.58 -28.39 -20.96
C LYS A 90 12.49 -27.51 -21.82
N ALA A 91 12.15 -26.22 -21.96
CA ALA A 91 12.98 -25.25 -22.71
C ALA A 91 14.28 -24.88 -21.97
N ALA A 92 14.23 -24.65 -20.66
CA ALA A 92 15.32 -24.10 -19.86
C ALA A 92 16.58 -24.97 -19.83
N GLY A 93 16.41 -26.30 -19.85
CA GLY A 93 17.50 -27.26 -19.63
C GLY A 93 18.20 -27.01 -18.29
N LYS A 94 19.38 -26.37 -18.31
CA LYS A 94 20.14 -26.02 -17.09
C LYS A 94 19.83 -24.62 -16.52
N ARG A 95 19.18 -23.74 -17.29
CA ARG A 95 18.81 -22.39 -16.84
C ARG A 95 17.71 -22.46 -15.77
N LEU A 96 17.39 -21.31 -15.18
CA LEU A 96 16.42 -21.21 -14.10
C LEU A 96 15.02 -20.91 -14.66
N VAL A 97 14.00 -21.45 -13.99
CA VAL A 97 12.58 -21.18 -14.28
C VAL A 97 11.94 -20.50 -13.09
N ALA A 98 11.44 -19.28 -13.28
CA ALA A 98 10.66 -18.55 -12.30
C ALA A 98 9.18 -18.80 -12.49
N LEU A 99 8.48 -19.25 -11.43
CA LEU A 99 7.03 -19.21 -11.38
C LEU A 99 6.59 -17.75 -11.34
N ASP A 100 5.96 -17.30 -12.40
CA ASP A 100 5.46 -15.94 -12.54
C ASP A 100 4.04 -15.80 -11.96
N ILE A 101 3.88 -14.85 -11.03
CA ILE A 101 2.64 -14.55 -10.31
C ILE A 101 2.40 -13.03 -10.36
N GLY A 102 1.40 -12.62 -11.12
CA GLY A 102 0.91 -11.24 -11.17
C GLY A 102 -0.19 -10.96 -10.13
N PRO A 103 -0.74 -9.73 -10.11
CA PRO A 103 -1.85 -9.36 -9.24
C PRO A 103 -3.13 -10.14 -9.59
N ILE A 104 -4.01 -10.34 -8.61
CA ILE A 104 -5.31 -11.00 -8.78
C ILE A 104 -6.25 -10.16 -9.67
N GLY A 105 -6.06 -8.84 -9.66
CA GLY A 105 -6.84 -7.89 -10.46
C GLY A 105 -8.13 -7.39 -9.77
N GLN A 106 -8.18 -7.47 -8.44
CA GLN A 106 -9.25 -6.88 -7.61
C GLN A 106 -8.65 -6.00 -6.51
N LEU A 107 -9.36 -4.93 -6.14
CA LEU A 107 -8.98 -4.11 -4.98
C LEU A 107 -9.18 -4.91 -3.67
N MET A 108 -8.21 -4.76 -2.76
CA MET A 108 -8.25 -5.34 -1.43
C MET A 108 -9.25 -4.60 -0.52
N LYS A 109 -9.90 -5.33 0.39
CA LYS A 109 -10.71 -4.73 1.46
C LYS A 109 -9.85 -3.83 2.37
N PRO A 110 -10.40 -2.70 2.87
CA PRO A 110 -11.81 -2.30 2.76
C PRO A 110 -12.17 -1.52 1.49
N TYR A 111 -11.22 -1.22 0.60
CA TYR A 111 -11.47 -0.40 -0.60
C TYR A 111 -12.06 -1.18 -1.78
N GLY A 112 -12.00 -2.50 -1.72
CA GLY A 112 -12.60 -3.39 -2.71
C GLY A 112 -13.22 -4.64 -2.09
N THR A 113 -13.35 -5.68 -2.91
CA THR A 113 -14.08 -6.90 -2.54
C THR A 113 -13.18 -8.01 -2.00
N LEU A 114 -11.89 -7.98 -2.32
CA LEU A 114 -10.97 -9.08 -2.03
C LEU A 114 -10.47 -8.99 -0.58
N SER A 115 -10.82 -9.96 0.26
CA SER A 115 -10.23 -10.02 1.60
C SER A 115 -8.79 -10.53 1.57
N PHE A 116 -8.02 -10.20 2.60
CA PHE A 116 -6.64 -10.70 2.75
C PHE A 116 -6.55 -12.23 2.75
N SER A 117 -7.48 -12.90 3.43
CA SER A 117 -7.52 -14.36 3.48
C SER A 117 -7.85 -14.96 2.12
N GLU A 118 -8.77 -14.37 1.36
CA GLU A 118 -9.08 -14.82 0.00
C GLU A 118 -7.90 -14.61 -0.95
N ALA A 119 -7.25 -13.43 -0.90
CA ALA A 119 -6.04 -13.17 -1.69
C ALA A 119 -4.94 -14.20 -1.38
N TYR A 120 -4.69 -14.47 -0.09
CA TYR A 120 -3.74 -15.47 0.35
C TYR A 120 -4.04 -16.85 -0.23
N GLU A 121 -5.29 -17.32 -0.17
CA GLU A 121 -5.65 -18.64 -0.73
C GLU A 121 -5.49 -18.69 -2.26
N LEU A 122 -5.83 -17.61 -2.98
CA LEU A 122 -5.65 -17.53 -4.43
C LEU A 122 -4.17 -17.59 -4.84
N PHE A 123 -3.28 -16.94 -4.09
CA PHE A 123 -1.84 -17.06 -4.32
C PHE A 123 -1.30 -18.42 -3.90
N ARG A 124 -1.79 -18.97 -2.79
CA ARG A 124 -1.39 -20.28 -2.28
C ARG A 124 -1.65 -21.39 -3.30
N GLU A 125 -2.80 -21.37 -3.97
CA GLU A 125 -3.14 -22.31 -5.05
C GLU A 125 -2.07 -22.31 -6.17
N GLN A 126 -1.65 -21.12 -6.61
CA GLN A 126 -0.63 -20.94 -7.65
C GLN A 126 0.76 -21.40 -7.18
N VAL A 127 1.17 -20.98 -5.98
CA VAL A 127 2.46 -21.33 -5.37
C VAL A 127 2.62 -22.83 -5.26
N ILE A 128 1.62 -23.53 -4.70
CA ILE A 128 1.68 -24.99 -4.52
C ILE A 128 1.78 -25.66 -5.89
N ALA A 129 0.93 -25.28 -6.84
CA ALA A 129 0.92 -25.88 -8.16
C ALA A 129 2.26 -25.72 -8.90
N GLY A 130 2.86 -24.52 -8.83
CA GLY A 130 4.12 -24.25 -9.52
C GLY A 130 5.35 -24.83 -8.82
N ALA A 131 5.37 -24.82 -7.48
CA ALA A 131 6.43 -25.46 -6.71
C ALA A 131 6.45 -26.98 -6.91
N ASP A 132 5.27 -27.63 -6.87
CA ASP A 132 5.13 -29.07 -7.14
C ASP A 132 5.53 -29.45 -8.57
N ALA A 133 5.34 -28.53 -9.53
CA ALA A 133 5.75 -28.72 -10.92
C ALA A 133 7.27 -28.59 -11.13
N GLY A 134 8.01 -28.05 -10.15
CA GLY A 134 9.47 -27.99 -10.16
C GLY A 134 10.07 -26.63 -10.53
N ALA A 135 9.35 -25.51 -10.33
CA ALA A 135 9.94 -24.18 -10.50
C ALA A 135 11.18 -23.97 -9.60
N ASP A 136 12.17 -23.21 -10.08
CA ASP A 136 13.42 -22.95 -9.36
C ASP A 136 13.30 -21.77 -8.37
N LEU A 137 12.42 -20.81 -8.67
CA LEU A 137 12.13 -19.61 -7.86
C LEU A 137 10.71 -19.10 -8.15
N ILE A 138 10.26 -18.12 -7.35
CA ILE A 138 8.98 -17.42 -7.56
C ILE A 138 9.27 -15.94 -7.86
N LEU A 139 8.66 -15.43 -8.93
CA LEU A 139 8.57 -14.00 -9.23
C LEU A 139 7.14 -13.54 -8.94
N ILE A 140 6.97 -12.72 -7.90
CA ILE A 140 5.73 -12.00 -7.64
C ILE A 140 5.89 -10.62 -8.26
N GLU A 141 5.23 -10.33 -9.37
CA GLU A 141 5.48 -9.11 -10.12
C GLU A 141 4.25 -8.21 -10.35
N THR A 142 4.52 -6.95 -10.71
CA THR A 142 3.51 -5.95 -11.08
C THR A 142 2.46 -5.68 -10.00
N MET A 143 2.79 -5.90 -8.72
CA MET A 143 1.87 -5.58 -7.64
C MET A 143 1.72 -4.07 -7.49
N SER A 144 0.47 -3.61 -7.47
CA SER A 144 0.11 -2.19 -7.29
C SER A 144 -0.35 -1.85 -5.88
N ASP A 145 -0.59 -2.88 -5.06
CA ASP A 145 -0.96 -2.77 -3.65
C ASP A 145 0.00 -3.61 -2.79
N ILE A 146 0.61 -2.98 -1.79
CA ILE A 146 1.54 -3.66 -0.89
C ILE A 146 0.85 -4.67 0.04
N TYR A 147 -0.46 -4.51 0.26
CA TYR A 147 -1.23 -5.47 1.05
C TYR A 147 -1.45 -6.79 0.31
N GLU A 148 -1.76 -6.70 -0.99
CA GLU A 148 -1.84 -7.84 -1.90
C GLU A 148 -0.47 -8.52 -2.04
N MET A 149 0.60 -7.73 -2.22
CA MET A 149 1.98 -8.22 -2.21
C MET A 149 2.31 -8.99 -0.93
N LYS A 150 1.92 -8.49 0.24
CA LYS A 150 2.10 -9.19 1.52
C LYS A 150 1.37 -10.54 1.53
N ALA A 151 0.13 -10.60 1.06
CA ALA A 151 -0.62 -11.85 0.97
C ALA A 151 0.10 -12.87 0.06
N ALA A 152 0.61 -12.43 -1.09
CA ALA A 152 1.36 -13.25 -2.03
C ALA A 152 2.69 -13.77 -1.45
N ILE A 153 3.47 -12.90 -0.77
CA ILE A 153 4.72 -13.29 -0.13
C ILE A 153 4.47 -14.30 0.99
N LEU A 154 3.45 -14.08 1.83
CA LEU A 154 3.09 -15.05 2.88
C LEU A 154 2.66 -16.38 2.26
N ALA A 155 1.84 -16.37 1.21
CA ALA A 155 1.45 -17.59 0.50
C ALA A 155 2.68 -18.35 -0.04
N ALA A 156 3.66 -17.65 -0.61
CA ALA A 156 4.92 -18.25 -1.07
C ALA A 156 5.73 -18.86 0.10
N LYS A 157 5.99 -18.06 1.14
CA LYS A 157 6.84 -18.43 2.28
C LYS A 157 6.24 -19.52 3.18
N GLU A 158 4.93 -19.58 3.32
CA GLU A 158 4.24 -20.55 4.17
C GLU A 158 4.04 -21.90 3.48
N ASN A 159 4.12 -21.98 2.15
CA ASN A 159 3.78 -23.18 1.38
C ASN A 159 4.94 -23.76 0.55
N CYS A 160 6.09 -23.07 0.46
CA CYS A 160 7.29 -23.63 -0.18
C CYS A 160 8.58 -22.99 0.35
N ASN A 161 9.74 -23.54 -0.05
CA ASN A 161 11.06 -23.02 0.29
C ASN A 161 11.79 -22.37 -0.90
N LEU A 162 11.07 -22.08 -1.99
CA LEU A 162 11.67 -21.46 -3.17
C LEU A 162 12.10 -20.02 -2.86
N PRO A 163 13.20 -19.52 -3.45
CA PRO A 163 13.55 -18.12 -3.38
C PRO A 163 12.43 -17.25 -3.97
N VAL A 164 12.14 -16.13 -3.32
CA VAL A 164 11.09 -15.19 -3.75
C VAL A 164 11.73 -13.88 -4.22
N VAL A 165 11.41 -13.49 -5.45
CA VAL A 165 11.70 -12.17 -6.01
C VAL A 165 10.38 -11.41 -6.10
N ALA A 166 10.34 -10.19 -5.59
CA ALA A 166 9.10 -9.42 -5.48
C ALA A 166 9.24 -8.04 -6.13
N THR A 167 8.40 -7.72 -7.10
CA THR A 167 8.39 -6.40 -7.74
C THR A 167 7.04 -5.70 -7.60
N MET A 168 7.12 -4.39 -7.38
CA MET A 168 5.96 -3.52 -7.48
C MET A 168 6.04 -2.66 -8.74
N THR A 169 4.92 -2.06 -9.12
CA THR A 169 4.88 -1.12 -10.24
C THR A 169 4.43 0.27 -9.77
N PHE A 170 5.05 1.30 -10.34
CA PHE A 170 4.93 2.69 -9.92
C PHE A 170 4.44 3.57 -11.06
N GLN A 171 3.72 4.62 -10.70
CA GLN A 171 3.32 5.69 -11.61
C GLN A 171 4.41 6.77 -11.69
N GLN A 172 4.20 7.77 -12.57
CA GLN A 172 5.17 8.85 -12.78
C GLN A 172 5.37 9.75 -11.55
N ASP A 173 4.39 9.79 -10.65
CA ASP A 173 4.43 10.51 -9.37
C ASP A 173 5.28 9.79 -8.30
N LYS A 174 5.93 8.69 -8.67
CA LYS A 174 6.74 7.83 -7.82
C LYS A 174 5.98 7.09 -6.72
N ARG A 175 4.69 6.86 -6.92
CA ARG A 175 3.84 6.09 -6.00
C ARG A 175 3.23 4.89 -6.71
N THR A 176 2.88 3.86 -5.94
CA THR A 176 1.99 2.79 -6.42
C THR A 176 0.55 3.30 -6.47
N LEU A 177 -0.36 2.51 -7.04
CA LEU A 177 -1.78 2.86 -7.10
C LEU A 177 -2.39 3.17 -5.72
N THR A 178 -1.94 2.48 -4.67
CA THR A 178 -2.42 2.69 -3.29
C THR A 178 -1.58 3.68 -2.48
N GLY A 179 -0.56 4.32 -3.08
CA GLY A 179 0.23 5.38 -2.44
C GLY A 179 1.53 4.93 -1.78
N THR A 180 1.98 3.69 -1.99
CA THR A 180 3.27 3.21 -1.47
C THR A 180 4.44 3.92 -2.17
N ASP A 181 5.40 4.46 -1.40
CA ASP A 181 6.69 4.97 -1.93
C ASP A 181 7.81 3.90 -1.92
N PRO A 182 8.94 4.14 -2.62
CA PRO A 182 10.07 3.21 -2.63
C PRO A 182 10.58 2.81 -1.25
N LEU A 183 10.68 3.76 -0.29
CA LEU A 183 11.15 3.45 1.07
C LEU A 183 10.19 2.48 1.78
N THR A 184 8.90 2.71 1.66
CA THR A 184 7.84 1.87 2.23
C THR A 184 7.81 0.50 1.59
N MET A 185 7.92 0.42 0.26
CA MET A 185 8.08 -0.84 -0.46
C MET A 185 9.26 -1.64 0.11
N VAL A 186 10.44 -1.01 0.18
CA VAL A 186 11.66 -1.68 0.66
C VAL A 186 11.53 -2.13 2.10
N ASN A 187 11.03 -1.28 2.99
CA ASN A 187 10.93 -1.59 4.41
C ASN A 187 9.99 -2.78 4.68
N VAL A 188 8.82 -2.80 4.03
CA VAL A 188 7.83 -3.87 4.20
C VAL A 188 8.28 -5.16 3.52
N ILE A 189 8.67 -5.12 2.24
CA ILE A 189 9.00 -6.32 1.47
C ILE A 189 10.29 -6.98 1.98
N CYS A 190 11.33 -6.20 2.34
CA CYS A 190 12.52 -6.76 3.00
C CYS A 190 12.16 -7.40 4.35
N GLY A 191 11.27 -6.79 5.12
CA GLY A 191 10.80 -7.32 6.40
C GLY A 191 10.17 -8.71 6.26
N LEU A 192 9.42 -8.94 5.19
CA LEU A 192 8.81 -10.25 4.88
C LEU A 192 9.82 -11.30 4.37
N GLY A 193 11.10 -10.92 4.23
CA GLY A 193 12.21 -11.85 4.02
C GLY A 193 12.33 -12.38 2.59
N VAL A 194 11.96 -11.61 1.57
CA VAL A 194 12.21 -11.97 0.16
C VAL A 194 13.72 -11.99 -0.16
N ASN A 195 14.09 -12.64 -1.26
CA ASN A 195 15.49 -12.78 -1.67
C ASN A 195 15.98 -11.63 -2.54
N ALA A 196 15.08 -11.00 -3.30
CA ALA A 196 15.33 -9.78 -4.04
C ALA A 196 14.01 -8.99 -4.18
N LEU A 197 14.13 -7.68 -4.37
CA LEU A 197 12.97 -6.83 -4.64
C LEU A 197 13.25 -5.81 -5.73
N GLY A 198 12.23 -5.19 -6.29
CA GLY A 198 12.46 -4.07 -7.20
C GLY A 198 11.22 -3.62 -7.95
N ILE A 199 11.44 -3.13 -9.17
CA ILE A 199 10.40 -2.46 -9.95
C ILE A 199 10.33 -3.04 -11.35
N ASN A 200 9.11 -3.29 -11.81
CA ASN A 200 8.83 -3.69 -13.18
C ASN A 200 7.63 -2.93 -13.75
N CYS A 201 7.51 -2.97 -15.08
CA CYS A 201 6.38 -2.44 -15.84
C CYS A 201 6.15 -0.92 -15.66
N SER A 202 5.02 -0.43 -16.21
CA SER A 202 4.49 0.95 -16.23
C SER A 202 5.37 2.04 -16.84
N LEU A 203 6.69 1.99 -16.65
CA LEU A 203 7.65 3.01 -17.02
C LEU A 203 8.73 2.44 -17.95
N GLY A 204 9.24 3.29 -18.83
CA GLY A 204 10.43 2.99 -19.63
C GLY A 204 11.71 3.01 -18.80
N PRO A 205 12.85 2.62 -19.38
CA PRO A 205 14.11 2.50 -18.64
C PRO A 205 14.68 3.86 -18.20
N LYS A 206 14.30 4.95 -18.86
CA LYS A 206 14.66 6.31 -18.45
C LYS A 206 13.84 6.75 -17.23
N GLU A 207 12.53 6.54 -17.28
CA GLU A 207 11.58 7.00 -16.27
C GLU A 207 11.66 6.18 -14.98
N ILE A 208 12.02 4.89 -15.07
CA ILE A 208 12.18 4.02 -13.90
C ILE A 208 13.48 4.31 -13.12
N LEU A 209 14.51 4.89 -13.77
CA LEU A 209 15.85 5.02 -13.19
C LEU A 209 15.87 5.81 -11.86
N PRO A 210 15.18 6.97 -11.71
CA PRO A 210 15.13 7.68 -10.43
C PRO A 210 14.50 6.85 -9.30
N LEU A 211 13.51 6.02 -9.60
CA LEU A 211 12.90 5.13 -8.61
C LEU A 211 13.87 4.04 -8.17
N ILE A 212 14.59 3.45 -9.13
CA ILE A 212 15.64 2.46 -8.84
C ILE A 212 16.73 3.06 -7.95
N GLU A 213 17.13 4.32 -8.16
CA GLU A 213 18.09 4.99 -7.28
C GLU A 213 17.58 5.11 -5.83
N GLU A 214 16.32 5.48 -5.65
CA GLU A 214 15.68 5.52 -4.32
C GLU A 214 15.64 4.12 -3.67
N VAL A 215 15.27 3.08 -4.43
CA VAL A 215 15.28 1.69 -3.95
C VAL A 215 16.70 1.25 -3.56
N LEU A 216 17.70 1.56 -4.39
CA LEU A 216 19.10 1.21 -4.13
C LEU A 216 19.64 1.93 -2.89
N SER A 217 19.13 3.12 -2.56
CA SER A 217 19.57 3.88 -1.39
C SER A 217 19.14 3.25 -0.05
N CYS A 218 18.06 2.45 -0.05
CA CYS A 218 17.48 1.88 1.17
C CYS A 218 17.42 0.35 1.19
N SER A 219 17.60 -0.34 0.05
CA SER A 219 17.53 -1.81 -0.01
C SER A 219 18.85 -2.47 0.38
N LYS A 220 18.80 -3.32 1.42
CA LYS A 220 19.93 -4.17 1.86
C LYS A 220 20.06 -5.48 1.07
N ILE A 221 19.07 -5.80 0.25
CA ILE A 221 19.03 -7.03 -0.55
C ILE A 221 19.22 -6.71 -2.05
N PRO A 222 19.51 -7.71 -2.89
CA PRO A 222 19.57 -7.56 -4.34
C PRO A 222 18.35 -6.84 -4.92
N VAL A 223 18.59 -6.00 -5.93
CA VAL A 223 17.55 -5.22 -6.60
C VAL A 223 17.34 -5.70 -8.02
N ILE A 224 16.07 -5.85 -8.41
CA ILE A 224 15.62 -6.19 -9.76
C ILE A 224 15.03 -4.97 -10.49
N ALA A 225 15.33 -4.84 -11.78
CA ALA A 225 14.71 -3.85 -12.66
C ALA A 225 14.26 -4.50 -13.99
N GLN A 226 12.97 -4.38 -14.31
CA GLN A 226 12.37 -4.88 -15.56
C GLN A 226 11.48 -3.80 -16.20
N PRO A 227 12.07 -2.75 -16.80
CA PRO A 227 11.29 -1.69 -17.44
C PRO A 227 10.57 -2.17 -18.71
N ASN A 228 9.57 -1.41 -19.14
CA ASN A 228 8.97 -1.55 -20.47
C ASN A 228 9.94 -1.04 -21.55
N ALA A 229 9.74 -1.43 -22.80
CA ALA A 229 10.41 -0.83 -23.96
C ALA A 229 9.80 0.56 -24.32
N GLY A 230 9.54 1.38 -23.30
CA GLY A 230 8.83 2.65 -23.41
C GLY A 230 7.31 2.53 -23.27
N MET A 231 6.61 3.64 -23.50
CA MET A 231 5.15 3.66 -23.46
C MET A 231 4.54 3.10 -24.76
N PRO A 232 3.43 2.34 -24.67
CA PRO A 232 2.76 1.81 -25.85
C PRO A 232 2.18 2.93 -26.72
N LYS A 233 2.34 2.79 -28.04
CA LYS A 233 1.69 3.61 -29.08
C LYS A 233 0.93 2.72 -30.04
N ILE A 234 -0.15 3.20 -30.64
CA ILE A 234 -0.79 2.49 -31.76
C ILE A 234 -0.33 3.10 -33.07
N ILE A 235 0.31 2.29 -33.91
CA ILE A 235 0.66 2.62 -35.30
C ILE A 235 -0.02 1.56 -36.18
N ASP A 236 -0.85 1.99 -37.13
CA ASP A 236 -1.61 1.12 -38.04
C ASP A 236 -2.45 0.01 -37.35
N GLY A 237 -2.98 0.30 -36.17
CA GLY A 237 -3.80 -0.66 -35.39
C GLY A 237 -2.99 -1.75 -34.67
N LYS A 238 -1.66 -1.59 -34.58
CA LYS A 238 -0.76 -2.44 -33.80
C LYS A 238 -0.14 -1.64 -32.66
N THR A 239 -0.02 -2.26 -31.49
CA THR A 239 0.73 -1.66 -30.38
C THR A 239 2.24 -1.77 -30.63
N VAL A 240 2.91 -0.62 -30.65
CA VAL A 240 4.35 -0.46 -30.86
C VAL A 240 4.96 0.21 -29.64
N PHE A 241 6.15 -0.24 -29.28
CA PHE A 241 6.97 0.29 -28.20
C PHE A 241 8.19 0.99 -28.82
N ASN A 242 8.58 2.16 -28.31
CA ASN A 242 9.50 3.06 -29.03
C ASN A 242 10.94 3.03 -28.52
N VAL A 243 11.25 2.27 -27.47
CA VAL A 243 12.62 2.14 -27.00
C VAL A 243 13.26 0.97 -27.72
N GLU A 244 14.28 1.26 -28.52
CA GLU A 244 15.06 0.27 -29.25
C GLU A 244 16.05 -0.48 -28.34
N PRO A 245 16.54 -1.67 -28.73
CA PRO A 245 17.46 -2.48 -27.93
C PRO A 245 18.69 -1.74 -27.40
N ASP A 246 19.32 -0.88 -28.21
CA ASP A 246 20.52 -0.13 -27.83
C ASP A 246 20.23 0.92 -26.74
N GLU A 247 19.09 1.62 -26.86
CA GLU A 247 18.68 2.59 -25.84
C GLU A 247 18.33 1.87 -24.54
N PHE A 248 17.59 0.75 -24.62
CA PHE A 248 17.25 -0.07 -23.46
C PHE A 248 18.52 -0.54 -22.73
N ALA A 249 19.48 -1.11 -23.46
CA ALA A 249 20.73 -1.62 -22.91
C ALA A 249 21.58 -0.50 -22.28
N ARG A 250 21.59 0.70 -22.87
CA ARG A 250 22.30 1.86 -22.30
C ARG A 250 21.82 2.20 -20.89
N TYR A 251 20.51 2.26 -20.67
CA TYR A 251 19.97 2.53 -19.33
C TYR A 251 20.13 1.35 -18.38
N ALA A 252 19.99 0.12 -18.88
CA ALA A 252 20.24 -1.08 -18.06
C ALA A 252 21.69 -1.11 -17.55
N LYS A 253 22.67 -0.73 -18.37
CA LYS A 253 24.06 -0.53 -17.96
C LYS A 253 24.18 0.49 -16.83
N ILE A 254 23.50 1.65 -16.94
CA ILE A 254 23.51 2.68 -15.88
C ILE A 254 22.94 2.12 -14.57
N MET A 255 21.85 1.35 -14.62
CA MET A 255 21.27 0.71 -13.44
C MET A 255 22.22 -0.32 -12.82
N ALA A 256 22.88 -1.14 -13.64
CA ALA A 256 23.87 -2.12 -13.20
C ALA A 256 25.08 -1.43 -12.52
N GLU A 257 25.60 -0.35 -13.11
CA GLU A 257 26.67 0.49 -12.54
C GLU A 257 26.25 1.23 -11.26
N LYS A 258 24.97 1.26 -10.91
CA LYS A 258 24.46 1.78 -9.62
C LYS A 258 24.23 0.67 -8.59
N GLY A 259 24.30 -0.59 -9.00
CA GLY A 259 24.20 -1.76 -8.12
C GLY A 259 22.89 -2.53 -8.22
N VAL A 260 22.13 -2.40 -9.31
CA VAL A 260 21.11 -3.38 -9.70
C VAL A 260 21.82 -4.66 -10.14
N THR A 261 21.43 -5.81 -9.61
CA THR A 261 22.07 -7.10 -9.94
C THR A 261 21.16 -8.02 -10.75
N ILE A 262 19.87 -7.75 -10.79
CA ILE A 262 18.92 -8.54 -11.57
C ILE A 262 18.27 -7.62 -12.60
N LEU A 263 18.42 -7.94 -13.88
CA LEU A 263 17.90 -7.10 -14.97
C LEU A 263 17.12 -7.96 -15.96
N GLY A 264 16.03 -7.43 -16.50
CA GLY A 264 15.27 -8.08 -17.56
C GLY A 264 14.39 -7.06 -18.26
N GLY A 265 13.36 -7.52 -18.95
CA GLY A 265 12.40 -6.68 -19.63
C GLY A 265 10.96 -6.99 -19.26
N CYS A 266 10.08 -5.99 -19.38
CA CYS A 266 8.64 -6.17 -19.29
C CYS A 266 7.99 -5.85 -20.66
N CYS A 267 6.82 -5.22 -20.69
CA CYS A 267 6.05 -5.01 -21.92
C CYS A 267 6.86 -4.34 -23.04
N GLY A 268 6.79 -4.94 -24.25
CA GLY A 268 7.46 -4.45 -25.45
C GLY A 268 8.89 -4.92 -25.64
N THR A 269 9.51 -5.49 -24.60
CA THR A 269 10.85 -6.09 -24.73
C THR A 269 10.77 -7.43 -25.46
N ASN A 270 11.80 -7.74 -26.24
CA ASN A 270 11.89 -8.93 -27.08
C ASN A 270 13.31 -9.55 -26.99
N PRO A 271 13.62 -10.66 -27.68
CA PRO A 271 14.94 -11.28 -27.64
C PRO A 271 16.12 -10.36 -28.04
N GLU A 272 15.91 -9.35 -28.89
CA GLU A 272 16.97 -8.40 -29.26
C GLU A 272 17.33 -7.47 -28.10
N HIS A 273 16.34 -7.05 -27.31
CA HIS A 273 16.57 -6.27 -26.09
C HIS A 273 17.37 -7.06 -25.06
N ILE A 274 17.02 -8.33 -24.84
CA ILE A 274 17.73 -9.20 -23.90
C ILE A 274 19.16 -9.48 -24.36
N ARG A 275 19.38 -9.63 -25.68
CA ARG A 275 20.73 -9.79 -26.24
C ARG A 275 21.59 -8.54 -26.04
N ALA A 276 21.03 -7.36 -26.28
CA ALA A 276 21.72 -6.09 -26.05
C ALA A 276 22.03 -5.88 -24.56
N LEU A 277 21.08 -6.21 -23.67
CA LEU A 277 21.26 -6.23 -22.23
C LEU A 277 22.42 -7.15 -21.81
N ARG A 278 22.43 -8.40 -22.27
CA ARG A 278 23.50 -9.36 -21.95
C ARG A 278 24.86 -8.86 -22.42
N HIS A 279 24.91 -8.24 -23.60
CA HIS A 279 26.15 -7.70 -24.15
C HIS A 279 26.74 -6.59 -23.27
N VAL A 280 25.93 -5.63 -22.80
CA VAL A 280 26.45 -4.54 -21.96
C VAL A 280 26.84 -4.99 -20.56
N LEU A 281 26.23 -6.06 -20.03
CA LEU A 281 26.57 -6.61 -18.71
C LEU A 281 27.86 -7.45 -18.73
N ALA A 282 28.23 -8.05 -19.86
CA ALA A 282 29.42 -8.92 -19.97
C ALA A 282 30.75 -8.21 -19.63
N GLY A 283 30.78 -6.88 -19.70
CA GLY A 283 31.94 -6.06 -19.34
C GLY A 283 31.89 -5.43 -17.95
N LEU A 284 30.93 -5.81 -17.11
CA LEU A 284 30.71 -5.22 -15.79
C LEU A 284 30.83 -6.27 -14.69
N GLU A 285 31.14 -5.79 -13.48
CA GLU A 285 31.02 -6.56 -12.25
C GLU A 285 29.96 -5.95 -11.32
N PRO A 286 29.18 -6.76 -10.58
CA PRO A 286 28.22 -6.25 -9.61
C PRO A 286 28.90 -5.42 -8.52
N ILE A 287 28.27 -4.30 -8.15
CA ILE A 287 28.79 -3.41 -7.12
C ILE A 287 28.22 -3.78 -5.76
N LYS A 288 29.11 -3.92 -4.77
CA LYS A 288 28.70 -4.09 -3.38
C LYS A 288 28.25 -2.75 -2.79
N ARG A 289 26.96 -2.63 -2.51
CA ARG A 289 26.37 -1.44 -1.87
C ARG A 289 26.52 -1.50 -0.34
N LYS A 290 26.76 -0.34 0.27
CA LYS A 290 26.62 -0.16 1.73
C LYS A 290 25.40 0.70 1.98
N VAL A 291 24.40 0.12 2.65
CA VAL A 291 23.17 0.81 3.05
C VAL A 291 23.15 0.89 4.56
N GLU A 292 22.95 2.09 5.10
CA GLU A 292 22.88 2.30 6.55
C GLU A 292 21.61 1.66 7.11
N PRO A 293 21.71 0.88 8.21
CA PRO A 293 20.54 0.35 8.88
C PRO A 293 19.64 1.45 9.45
N ILE A 294 18.33 1.29 9.24
CA ILE A 294 17.30 2.14 9.81
C ILE A 294 16.37 1.31 10.70
N THR A 295 15.91 1.91 11.80
CA THR A 295 14.79 1.41 12.59
C THR A 295 13.54 2.11 12.09
N ALA A 296 12.59 1.39 11.50
CA ALA A 296 11.45 2.03 10.87
C ALA A 296 10.19 1.18 10.87
N ALA A 297 9.05 1.83 11.09
CA ALA A 297 7.72 1.26 10.95
C ALA A 297 7.03 1.86 9.73
N SER A 298 6.11 1.12 9.12
CA SER A 298 5.44 1.53 7.88
C SER A 298 3.95 1.27 7.95
N SER A 299 3.14 2.23 7.50
CA SER A 299 1.79 1.99 7.01
C SER A 299 1.84 1.54 5.54
N PHE A 300 0.70 1.57 4.85
CA PHE A 300 0.62 1.26 3.42
C PHE A 300 1.30 2.32 2.53
N SER A 301 1.40 3.56 3.00
CA SER A 301 1.84 4.72 2.20
C SER A 301 3.01 5.49 2.80
N LYS A 302 3.32 5.29 4.09
CA LYS A 302 4.33 6.08 4.80
C LYS A 302 5.20 5.22 5.69
N THR A 303 6.51 5.48 5.63
CA THR A 303 7.49 4.94 6.56
C THR A 303 7.98 6.01 7.52
N VAL A 304 8.05 5.68 8.81
CA VAL A 304 8.57 6.53 9.87
C VAL A 304 9.88 5.92 10.36
N ILE A 305 10.98 6.66 10.16
CA ILE A 305 12.31 6.29 10.64
C ILE A 305 12.50 6.82 12.06
N ILE A 306 12.79 5.93 13.00
CA ILE A 306 12.98 6.26 14.40
C ILE A 306 14.41 6.78 14.62
N GLY A 307 14.52 8.02 15.10
CA GLY A 307 15.78 8.68 15.45
C GLY A 307 16.44 9.49 14.33
N GLU A 308 15.72 9.88 13.28
CA GLU A 308 16.04 11.07 12.47
C GLU A 308 15.53 12.39 13.11
N GLY A 309 14.81 12.24 14.21
CA GLY A 309 14.24 13.24 15.10
C GLY A 309 13.49 12.50 16.20
N ILE A 310 12.80 13.23 17.07
CA ILE A 310 11.97 12.59 18.11
C ILE A 310 10.67 12.06 17.50
N THR A 311 10.45 10.76 17.60
CA THR A 311 9.28 10.08 17.05
C THR A 311 8.17 9.98 18.10
N VAL A 312 7.17 10.85 17.99
CA VAL A 312 5.99 10.83 18.86
C VAL A 312 5.10 9.62 18.57
N ILE A 313 4.83 8.82 19.61
CA ILE A 313 3.88 7.71 19.57
C ILE A 313 2.64 8.10 20.37
N GLY A 314 1.47 8.14 19.71
CA GLY A 314 0.21 8.50 20.35
C GLY A 314 -0.33 7.42 21.28
N GLU A 315 -0.71 7.78 22.50
CA GLU A 315 -1.13 6.86 23.57
C GLU A 315 -2.65 6.67 23.74
N LYS A 316 -3.50 7.42 23.02
CA LYS A 316 -4.93 7.52 23.36
C LYS A 316 -5.72 6.24 23.08
N LEU A 317 -5.29 5.42 22.13
CA LEU A 317 -5.93 4.14 21.78
C LEU A 317 -5.50 3.02 22.74
N ASN A 318 -5.64 3.28 24.04
CA ASN A 318 -5.41 2.31 25.11
C ASN A 318 -6.54 2.41 26.15
N PRO A 319 -7.36 1.36 26.34
CA PRO A 319 -8.53 1.41 27.21
C PRO A 319 -8.17 1.57 28.70
N THR A 320 -6.93 1.34 29.11
CA THR A 320 -6.49 1.43 30.50
C THR A 320 -6.75 2.83 31.07
N GLY A 321 -7.59 2.92 32.10
CA GLY A 321 -7.98 4.19 32.73
C GLY A 321 -8.90 5.10 31.89
N ARG A 322 -9.33 4.71 30.68
CA ARG A 322 -10.13 5.54 29.76
C ARG A 322 -11.57 5.06 29.61
N LYS A 323 -12.48 5.58 30.44
CA LYS A 323 -13.89 5.13 30.47
C LYS A 323 -14.60 5.16 29.10
N HIS A 324 -14.44 6.23 28.32
CA HIS A 324 -15.12 6.36 27.03
C HIS A 324 -14.59 5.37 25.98
N LEU A 325 -13.27 5.18 25.89
CA LEU A 325 -12.71 4.18 24.99
C LEU A 325 -13.10 2.76 25.40
N LYS A 326 -13.15 2.47 26.71
CA LYS A 326 -13.65 1.16 27.19
C LYS A 326 -15.07 0.89 26.71
N GLU A 327 -15.95 1.88 26.85
CA GLU A 327 -17.34 1.74 26.39
C GLU A 327 -17.40 1.56 24.88
N ALA A 328 -16.65 2.36 24.13
CA ALA A 328 -16.59 2.26 22.67
C ALA A 328 -16.12 0.88 22.19
N LEU A 329 -15.10 0.30 22.82
CA LEU A 329 -14.64 -1.05 22.47
C LEU A 329 -15.67 -2.12 22.81
N LYS A 330 -16.44 -1.97 23.90
CA LYS A 330 -17.50 -2.91 24.28
C LYS A 330 -18.72 -2.83 23.37
N SER A 331 -19.10 -1.62 22.96
CA SER A 331 -20.23 -1.37 22.05
C SER A 331 -19.87 -1.50 20.57
N ASN A 332 -18.61 -1.78 20.26
CA ASN A 332 -18.06 -1.80 18.90
C ASN A 332 -18.24 -0.46 18.15
N ASP A 333 -18.16 0.65 18.87
CA ASP A 333 -18.14 2.01 18.33
C ASP A 333 -16.74 2.32 17.73
N MET A 334 -16.54 1.86 16.49
CA MET A 334 -15.30 2.10 15.75
C MET A 334 -15.14 3.56 15.32
N GLU A 335 -16.23 4.32 15.24
CA GLU A 335 -16.18 5.73 14.88
C GLU A 335 -15.45 6.54 15.95
N TYR A 336 -15.74 6.28 17.23
CA TYR A 336 -14.97 6.85 18.33
C TYR A 336 -13.47 6.51 18.25
N VAL A 337 -13.14 5.26 17.90
CA VAL A 337 -11.75 4.81 17.72
C VAL A 337 -11.05 5.57 16.58
N LEU A 338 -11.70 5.71 15.43
CA LEU A 338 -11.20 6.45 14.27
C LEU A 338 -10.98 7.92 14.60
N ARG A 339 -11.93 8.57 15.28
CA ARG A 339 -11.79 9.96 15.74
C ARG A 339 -10.58 10.17 16.65
N GLN A 340 -10.35 9.26 17.61
CA GLN A 340 -9.18 9.33 18.49
C GLN A 340 -7.87 9.12 17.70
N ALA A 341 -7.89 8.28 16.66
CA ALA A 341 -6.73 8.06 15.81
C ALA A 341 -6.38 9.30 14.97
N LEU A 342 -7.37 9.89 14.31
CA LEU A 342 -7.23 11.10 13.51
C LEU A 342 -6.79 12.30 14.35
N ALA A 343 -7.44 12.53 15.51
CA ALA A 343 -7.07 13.62 16.41
C ALA A 343 -5.60 13.52 16.86
N GLN A 344 -5.08 12.30 17.08
CA GLN A 344 -3.68 12.11 17.42
C GLN A 344 -2.74 12.34 16.23
N GLN A 345 -3.11 11.87 15.04
CA GLN A 345 -2.35 12.10 13.81
C GLN A 345 -2.23 13.61 13.54
N ASP A 346 -3.34 14.34 13.63
CA ASP A 346 -3.40 15.78 13.38
C ASP A 346 -2.67 16.59 14.47
N ALA A 347 -2.64 16.08 15.70
CA ALA A 347 -1.86 16.64 16.80
C ALA A 347 -0.34 16.33 16.69
N GLY A 348 0.10 15.60 15.65
CA GLY A 348 1.51 15.35 15.39
C GLY A 348 2.04 14.00 15.86
N ALA A 349 1.18 13.01 16.14
CA ALA A 349 1.64 11.64 16.32
C ALA A 349 2.22 11.09 15.01
N HIS A 350 3.41 10.50 15.10
CA HIS A 350 4.05 9.86 13.96
C HIS A 350 3.65 8.39 13.84
N ILE A 351 3.34 7.74 14.97
CA ILE A 351 2.89 6.34 15.10
C ILE A 351 1.76 6.32 16.13
N LEU A 352 0.78 5.41 15.98
CA LEU A 352 -0.28 5.22 16.97
C LEU A 352 -0.09 3.91 17.73
N ASN A 353 -0.08 3.96 19.07
CA ASN A 353 -0.13 2.76 19.91
C ASN A 353 -1.56 2.27 20.03
N VAL A 354 -1.82 1.02 19.67
CA VAL A 354 -3.16 0.42 19.62
C VAL A 354 -3.22 -0.77 20.57
N ASN A 355 -3.97 -0.62 21.66
CA ASN A 355 -4.21 -1.66 22.65
C ASN A 355 -5.72 -1.94 22.76
N ALA A 356 -6.10 -3.21 22.74
CA ALA A 356 -7.49 -3.66 22.91
C ALA A 356 -7.68 -4.50 24.19
N GLY A 357 -6.71 -4.49 25.10
CA GLY A 357 -6.68 -5.32 26.31
C GLY A 357 -7.80 -4.97 27.29
N LEU A 358 -8.90 -5.71 27.21
CA LEU A 358 -10.03 -5.63 28.13
C LEU A 358 -10.52 -7.04 28.49
N PRO A 359 -10.63 -7.40 29.78
CA PRO A 359 -11.09 -8.74 30.18
C PRO A 359 -12.50 -9.12 29.70
N GLU A 360 -13.31 -8.13 29.33
CA GLU A 360 -14.73 -8.28 29.01
C GLU A 360 -15.01 -8.47 27.51
N ILE A 361 -13.99 -8.48 26.65
CA ILE A 361 -14.13 -8.59 25.19
C ILE A 361 -13.24 -9.69 24.62
N ASP A 362 -13.58 -10.15 23.41
CA ASP A 362 -12.67 -10.95 22.59
C ASP A 362 -11.59 -10.00 22.01
N GLU A 363 -10.47 -9.90 22.72
CA GLU A 363 -9.36 -9.01 22.34
C GLU A 363 -8.88 -9.28 20.91
N LYS A 364 -8.82 -10.54 20.49
CA LYS A 364 -8.36 -10.92 19.15
C LYS A 364 -9.30 -10.42 18.07
N ALA A 365 -10.60 -10.67 18.21
CA ALA A 365 -11.61 -10.22 17.25
C ALA A 365 -11.67 -8.69 17.18
N VAL A 366 -11.64 -8.02 18.34
CA VAL A 366 -11.70 -6.55 18.42
C VAL A 366 -10.43 -5.90 17.88
N MET A 367 -9.24 -6.43 18.19
CA MET A 367 -7.97 -5.93 17.65
C MET A 367 -7.94 -6.04 16.12
N ILE A 368 -8.38 -7.18 15.56
CA ILE A 368 -8.50 -7.35 14.10
C ILE A 368 -9.42 -6.30 13.48
N ASN A 369 -10.55 -6.00 14.13
CA ASN A 369 -11.48 -4.98 13.66
C ASN A 369 -10.86 -3.59 13.69
N ILE A 370 -10.23 -3.21 14.81
CA ILE A 370 -9.54 -1.93 14.96
C ILE A 370 -8.46 -1.76 13.90
N ILE A 371 -7.60 -2.77 13.68
CA ILE A 371 -6.53 -2.72 12.67
C ILE A 371 -7.11 -2.43 11.27
N ARG A 372 -8.19 -3.14 10.89
CA ARG A 372 -8.85 -2.98 9.59
C ARG A 372 -9.43 -1.59 9.39
N GLU A 373 -10.09 -1.05 10.41
CA GLU A 373 -10.67 0.29 10.35
C GLU A 373 -9.57 1.37 10.36
N LEU A 374 -8.58 1.27 11.25
CA LEU A 374 -7.49 2.25 11.34
C LEU A 374 -6.68 2.32 10.06
N GLN A 375 -6.22 1.19 9.52
CA GLN A 375 -5.42 1.20 8.29
C GLN A 375 -6.20 1.72 7.09
N SER A 376 -7.54 1.78 7.19
CA SER A 376 -8.39 2.33 6.15
C SER A 376 -8.31 3.86 6.09
N THR A 377 -8.13 4.48 7.26
CA THR A 377 -8.35 5.91 7.52
C THR A 377 -7.04 6.66 7.78
N VAL A 378 -6.18 6.15 8.66
CA VAL A 378 -4.94 6.83 9.06
C VAL A 378 -3.75 6.42 8.19
N SER A 379 -2.86 7.37 7.95
CA SER A 379 -1.66 7.18 7.12
C SER A 379 -0.42 6.83 7.95
N VAL A 380 -0.48 6.99 9.28
CA VAL A 380 0.63 6.73 10.19
C VAL A 380 0.77 5.24 10.53
N PRO A 381 2.00 4.73 10.75
CA PRO A 381 2.20 3.35 11.20
C PRO A 381 1.54 3.05 12.54
N LEU A 382 1.29 1.77 12.80
CA LEU A 382 0.69 1.29 14.05
C LEU A 382 1.72 0.51 14.89
N GLN A 383 1.69 0.78 16.19
CA GLN A 383 2.31 -0.05 17.22
C GLN A 383 1.22 -0.92 17.85
N ILE A 384 1.30 -2.23 17.61
CA ILE A 384 0.32 -3.23 18.04
C ILE A 384 0.67 -3.66 19.46
N ASP A 385 -0.20 -3.31 20.41
CA ASP A 385 0.03 -3.44 21.85
C ASP A 385 -0.89 -4.50 22.46
N SER A 386 -0.31 -5.64 22.85
CA SER A 386 -0.99 -6.74 23.52
C SER A 386 0.00 -7.61 24.32
N THR A 387 -0.52 -8.32 25.32
CA THR A 387 0.25 -9.34 26.07
C THR A 387 0.04 -10.75 25.54
N ASP A 388 -0.87 -10.95 24.59
CA ASP A 388 -1.23 -12.25 24.03
C ASP A 388 -0.60 -12.44 22.64
N SER A 389 0.22 -13.48 22.48
CA SER A 389 0.89 -13.79 21.21
C SER A 389 -0.09 -14.10 20.08
N ASP A 390 -1.25 -14.70 20.37
CA ASP A 390 -2.26 -15.04 19.36
C ASP A 390 -2.99 -13.81 18.83
N VAL A 391 -3.17 -12.80 19.68
CA VAL A 391 -3.68 -11.47 19.30
C VAL A 391 -2.65 -10.78 18.42
N ILE A 392 -1.38 -10.75 18.85
CA ILE A 392 -0.28 -10.13 18.10
C ILE A 392 -0.15 -10.77 16.72
N GLU A 393 -0.03 -12.10 16.61
CA GLU A 393 0.11 -12.79 15.33
C GLU A 393 -1.06 -12.49 14.40
N ALA A 394 -2.30 -12.54 14.90
CA ALA A 394 -3.47 -12.28 14.09
C ALA A 394 -3.52 -10.84 13.57
N ALA A 395 -3.12 -9.86 14.39
CA ALA A 395 -3.07 -8.45 14.02
C ALA A 395 -1.94 -8.16 13.01
N VAL A 396 -0.71 -8.61 13.27
CA VAL A 396 0.42 -8.36 12.36
C VAL A 396 0.27 -9.07 11.02
N ARG A 397 -0.44 -10.21 10.97
CA ARG A 397 -0.71 -10.93 9.73
C ARG A 397 -1.50 -10.08 8.74
N ILE A 398 -2.54 -9.39 9.21
CA ILE A 398 -3.45 -8.58 8.38
C ILE A 398 -3.05 -7.10 8.30
N TYR A 399 -2.03 -6.68 9.04
CA TYR A 399 -1.63 -5.28 9.01
C TYR A 399 -1.07 -4.88 7.64
N ASN A 400 -1.61 -3.82 7.03
CA ASN A 400 -1.12 -3.28 5.76
C ASN A 400 0.10 -2.37 5.98
N GLY A 401 1.28 -3.01 6.13
CA GLY A 401 2.54 -2.33 6.39
C GLY A 401 3.49 -3.16 7.26
N ARG A 402 4.44 -2.47 7.88
CA ARG A 402 5.44 -3.02 8.81
C ARG A 402 5.14 -2.49 10.23
N PRO A 403 4.57 -3.29 11.13
CA PRO A 403 4.14 -2.81 12.44
C PRO A 403 5.31 -2.79 13.44
N ILE A 404 5.10 -2.12 14.57
CA ILE A 404 5.87 -2.32 15.80
C ILE A 404 5.07 -3.25 16.71
N ILE A 405 5.65 -4.34 17.19
CA ILE A 405 5.07 -5.21 18.22
C ILE A 405 5.45 -4.65 19.59
N ASN A 406 4.44 -4.32 20.38
CA ASN A 406 4.54 -3.94 21.79
C ASN A 406 3.84 -5.02 22.63
N SER A 407 4.53 -6.01 23.19
CA SER A 407 5.99 -6.09 23.34
C SER A 407 6.49 -7.52 23.57
N VAL A 408 7.81 -7.65 23.60
CA VAL A 408 8.53 -8.77 24.23
C VAL A 408 9.11 -8.30 25.57
N ASN A 409 9.46 -9.23 26.46
CA ASN A 409 10.19 -8.93 27.69
C ASN A 409 11.29 -9.97 27.95
N GLY A 410 12.04 -9.80 29.03
CA GLY A 410 13.18 -10.64 29.39
C GLY A 410 12.86 -12.08 29.77
N LYS A 411 11.58 -12.44 29.94
CA LYS A 411 11.17 -13.82 30.24
C LYS A 411 11.36 -14.70 29.01
N LEU A 412 12.06 -15.84 29.17
CA LEU A 412 12.40 -16.71 28.04
C LEU A 412 11.17 -17.17 27.25
N LYS A 413 10.11 -17.58 27.94
CA LYS A 413 8.86 -18.03 27.31
C LYS A 413 8.25 -16.98 26.37
N VAL A 414 8.23 -15.71 26.79
CA VAL A 414 7.66 -14.62 25.99
C VAL A 414 8.53 -14.34 24.76
N MET A 415 9.86 -14.40 24.90
CA MET A 415 10.78 -14.28 23.76
C MET A 415 10.58 -15.42 22.74
N GLU A 416 10.39 -16.65 23.21
CA GLU A 416 10.14 -17.82 22.36
C GLU A 416 8.82 -17.75 21.60
N GLU A 417 7.80 -17.10 22.16
CA GLU A 417 6.50 -16.89 21.50
C GLU A 417 6.53 -15.72 20.50
N ILE A 418 7.13 -14.57 20.88
CA ILE A 418 7.06 -13.33 20.09
C ILE A 418 8.11 -13.22 18.98
N PHE A 419 9.35 -13.67 19.20
CA PHE A 419 10.39 -13.52 18.18
C PHE A 419 10.11 -14.28 16.87
N PRO A 420 9.55 -15.50 16.86
CA PRO A 420 9.12 -16.14 15.62
C PRO A 420 8.10 -15.30 14.85
N ILE A 421 7.12 -14.72 15.54
CA ILE A 421 6.10 -13.85 14.94
C ILE A 421 6.78 -12.61 14.33
N ALA A 422 7.62 -11.91 15.11
CA ALA A 422 8.34 -10.74 14.64
C ALA A 422 9.20 -11.04 13.40
N LYS A 423 9.92 -12.17 13.41
CA LYS A 423 10.75 -12.58 12.28
C LYS A 423 9.93 -12.92 11.04
N LYS A 424 8.81 -13.61 11.21
CA LYS A 424 7.91 -14.06 10.13
C LYS A 424 7.26 -12.88 9.40
N TYR A 425 6.78 -11.89 10.14
CA TYR A 425 6.08 -10.73 9.57
C TYR A 425 6.96 -9.48 9.42
N GLY A 426 8.25 -9.60 9.75
CA GLY A 426 9.23 -8.53 9.62
C GLY A 426 9.02 -7.35 10.58
N ALA A 427 8.31 -7.53 11.68
CA ALA A 427 7.96 -6.42 12.58
C ALA A 427 9.17 -5.90 13.38
N CYS A 428 9.16 -4.61 13.70
CA CYS A 428 10.01 -4.10 14.79
C CYS A 428 9.45 -4.57 16.13
N VAL A 429 10.28 -4.71 17.16
CA VAL A 429 9.85 -5.24 18.47
C VAL A 429 10.32 -4.33 19.59
N VAL A 430 9.38 -3.95 20.47
CA VAL A 430 9.68 -3.29 21.73
C VAL A 430 10.04 -4.34 22.79
N GLY A 431 11.25 -4.26 23.34
CA GLY A 431 11.73 -5.09 24.44
C GLY A 431 11.64 -4.36 25.78
N LEU A 432 10.76 -4.83 26.67
CA LEU A 432 10.61 -4.30 28.01
C LEU A 432 11.68 -4.86 28.95
N THR A 433 12.34 -4.00 29.73
CA THR A 433 13.36 -4.41 30.71
C THR A 433 12.75 -4.97 32.01
N LEU A 434 11.94 -6.03 31.89
CA LEU A 434 11.43 -6.84 33.00
C LEU A 434 11.69 -8.33 32.72
N ASP A 435 11.85 -9.12 33.77
CA ASP A 435 12.08 -10.56 33.67
C ASP A 435 11.18 -11.35 34.65
N GLU A 436 11.56 -12.59 35.01
CA GLU A 436 10.85 -13.42 35.97
C GLU A 436 10.72 -12.78 37.37
N ASN A 437 11.66 -11.90 37.73
CA ASN A 437 11.67 -11.19 39.01
C ASN A 437 10.95 -9.84 38.96
N GLY A 438 10.34 -9.50 37.82
CA GLY A 438 9.64 -8.23 37.61
C GLY A 438 10.56 -7.14 37.09
N ILE A 439 10.29 -5.90 37.49
CA ILE A 439 11.01 -4.70 37.02
C ILE A 439 12.20 -4.43 37.96
N PRO A 440 13.46 -4.44 37.50
CA PRO A 440 14.60 -4.16 38.36
C PRO A 440 14.66 -2.69 38.80
N SER A 441 15.04 -2.43 40.05
CA SER A 441 15.15 -1.06 40.57
C SER A 441 16.38 -0.28 40.07
N LYS A 442 17.43 -0.97 39.60
CA LYS A 442 18.71 -0.36 39.20
C LYS A 442 18.90 -0.35 37.69
N ALA A 443 19.51 0.73 37.19
CA ALA A 443 19.79 0.93 35.78
C ALA A 443 20.65 -0.17 35.16
N LYS A 444 21.65 -0.64 35.90
CA LYS A 444 22.56 -1.71 35.44
C LYS A 444 21.83 -3.03 35.21
N ASP A 445 20.81 -3.32 36.00
CA ASP A 445 20.08 -4.59 35.92
C ASP A 445 19.02 -4.52 34.81
N ARG A 446 18.34 -3.38 34.64
CA ARG A 446 17.52 -3.11 33.44
C ARG A 446 18.33 -3.26 32.15
N PHE A 447 19.56 -2.74 32.13
CA PHE A 447 20.49 -2.89 31.00
C PHE A 447 20.85 -4.35 30.70
N LYS A 448 21.09 -5.18 31.72
CA LYS A 448 21.37 -6.62 31.51
C LYS A 448 20.21 -7.34 30.85
N ILE A 449 18.97 -7.01 31.25
CA ILE A 449 17.78 -7.57 30.61
C ILE A 449 17.71 -7.14 29.14
N ALA A 450 17.91 -5.84 28.85
CA ALA A 450 17.96 -5.35 27.48
C ALA A 450 19.04 -6.07 26.64
N GLU A 451 20.23 -6.29 27.21
CA GLU A 451 21.31 -7.02 26.56
C GLU A 451 20.90 -8.47 26.25
N ASN A 452 20.20 -9.14 27.18
CA ASN A 452 19.69 -10.49 26.99
C ASN A 452 18.65 -10.57 25.87
N ILE A 453 17.70 -9.62 25.83
CA ILE A 453 16.69 -9.52 24.78
C ILE A 453 17.37 -9.38 23.41
N VAL A 454 18.32 -8.44 23.27
CA VAL A 454 19.05 -8.22 22.02
C VAL A 454 19.85 -9.45 21.59
N LYS A 455 20.56 -10.10 22.52
CA LYS A 455 21.31 -11.33 22.25
C LYS A 455 20.39 -12.48 21.81
N THR A 456 19.21 -12.59 22.41
CA THR A 456 18.25 -13.66 22.09
C THR A 456 17.59 -13.40 20.74
N ALA A 457 17.14 -12.18 20.47
CA ALA A 457 16.58 -11.78 19.17
C ALA A 457 17.52 -12.10 17.99
N SER A 458 18.83 -11.88 18.16
CA SER A 458 19.83 -12.22 17.13
C SER A 458 19.85 -13.71 16.77
N LYS A 459 19.51 -14.62 17.70
CA LYS A 459 19.42 -16.07 17.44
C LYS A 459 18.25 -16.42 16.52
N TYR A 460 17.20 -15.60 16.52
CA TYR A 460 16.05 -15.71 15.60
C TYR A 460 16.28 -14.96 14.28
N GLY A 461 17.47 -14.37 14.07
CA GLY A 461 17.78 -13.59 12.88
C GLY A 461 17.08 -12.24 12.83
N ILE A 462 16.71 -11.69 13.99
CA ILE A 462 16.19 -10.31 14.13
C ILE A 462 17.39 -9.39 14.34
N ALA A 463 17.50 -8.34 13.52
CA ALA A 463 18.63 -7.43 13.56
C ALA A 463 18.46 -6.38 14.68
N LYS A 464 19.55 -5.73 15.08
CA LYS A 464 19.51 -4.73 16.18
C LYS A 464 18.64 -3.54 15.81
N GLU A 465 18.66 -3.13 14.55
CA GLU A 465 17.85 -2.05 14.01
C GLU A 465 16.34 -2.36 14.05
N ASP A 466 15.94 -3.62 14.24
CA ASP A 466 14.54 -4.01 14.39
C ASP A 466 14.09 -4.05 15.85
N LEU A 467 14.98 -3.70 16.79
CA LEU A 467 14.71 -3.72 18.23
C LEU A 467 14.68 -2.30 18.79
N ILE A 468 13.70 -2.07 19.66
CA ILE A 468 13.52 -0.83 20.41
C ILE A 468 13.42 -1.22 21.88
N ILE A 469 14.12 -0.56 22.79
CA ILE A 469 14.14 -0.96 24.20
C ILE A 469 13.38 0.04 25.06
N ASP A 470 12.45 -0.48 25.87
CA ASP A 470 11.75 0.27 26.91
C ASP A 470 12.33 -0.05 28.28
N CYS A 471 12.94 0.97 28.90
CA CYS A 471 13.48 0.86 30.25
C CYS A 471 12.42 0.95 31.35
N LEU A 472 11.14 0.92 31.02
CA LEU A 472 9.94 0.90 31.87
C LEU A 472 9.81 2.09 32.83
N VAL A 473 9.01 3.07 32.42
CA VAL A 473 8.61 4.18 33.30
C VAL A 473 7.62 3.69 34.35
N ILE A 474 7.91 4.02 35.61
CA ILE A 474 7.07 3.77 36.78
C ILE A 474 6.59 5.09 37.39
N ALA A 475 5.54 5.04 38.21
CA ALA A 475 4.98 6.25 38.83
C ALA A 475 5.91 6.83 39.90
N ALA A 476 6.26 8.11 39.78
CA ALA A 476 7.13 8.81 40.74
C ALA A 476 6.51 8.86 42.15
N SER A 477 5.19 8.85 42.25
CA SER A 477 4.43 8.81 43.52
C SER A 477 4.63 7.52 44.30
N ALA A 478 4.99 6.42 43.64
CA ALA A 478 5.15 5.11 44.26
C ALA A 478 6.63 4.75 44.47
N GLN A 479 7.50 5.05 43.50
CA GLN A 479 8.90 4.58 43.46
C GLN A 479 9.85 5.71 43.01
N GLN A 480 9.90 6.79 43.80
CA GLN A 480 10.62 8.02 43.44
C GLN A 480 12.12 7.82 43.20
N ASP A 481 12.78 6.97 43.98
CA ASP A 481 14.23 6.72 43.87
C ASP A 481 14.65 6.10 42.53
N GLU A 482 13.75 5.34 41.91
CA GLU A 482 14.00 4.63 40.65
C GLU A 482 13.84 5.53 39.42
N VAL A 483 13.21 6.71 39.53
CA VAL A 483 13.04 7.66 38.42
C VAL A 483 14.38 8.02 37.79
N ARG A 484 15.42 8.24 38.61
CA ARG A 484 16.77 8.52 38.14
C ARG A 484 17.44 7.31 37.50
N GLU A 485 17.09 6.11 37.96
CA GLU A 485 17.62 4.86 37.40
C GLU A 485 17.05 4.57 36.01
N ILE A 486 15.81 4.98 35.71
CA ILE A 486 15.23 4.88 34.36
C ILE A 486 16.05 5.74 33.37
N ILE A 487 16.32 7.00 33.69
CA ILE A 487 17.12 7.91 32.85
C ILE A 487 18.53 7.33 32.62
N LYS A 488 19.17 6.83 33.67
CA LYS A 488 20.48 6.16 33.55
C LYS A 488 20.41 4.90 32.68
N ALA A 489 19.34 4.10 32.80
CA ALA A 489 19.16 2.89 32.01
C ALA A 489 19.00 3.21 30.52
N THR A 490 18.17 4.20 30.18
CA THR A 490 18.00 4.70 28.80
C THR A 490 19.33 5.11 28.19
N ARG A 491 20.14 5.89 28.92
CA ARG A 491 21.49 6.27 28.47
C ARG A 491 22.39 5.07 28.25
N LEU A 492 22.42 4.12 29.20
CA LEU A 492 23.22 2.90 29.07
C LEU A 492 22.83 2.06 27.85
N VAL A 493 21.53 1.89 27.61
CA VAL A 493 21.01 1.18 26.44
C VAL A 493 21.42 1.87 25.16
N LYS A 494 21.22 3.19 25.08
CA LYS A 494 21.57 3.99 23.90
C LYS A 494 23.05 3.91 23.56
N GLU A 495 23.92 4.15 24.55
CA GLU A 495 25.38 4.21 24.35
C GLU A 495 26.01 2.84 24.11
N ARG A 496 25.54 1.78 24.79
CA ARG A 496 26.24 0.48 24.78
C ARG A 496 25.62 -0.57 23.87
N LEU A 497 24.29 -0.56 23.69
CA LEU A 497 23.64 -1.50 22.77
C LEU A 497 23.50 -0.93 21.35
N GLY A 498 23.39 0.41 21.24
CA GLY A 498 23.23 1.12 19.97
C GLY A 498 21.84 0.97 19.34
N VAL A 499 20.86 0.46 20.10
CA VAL A 499 19.46 0.31 19.69
C VAL A 499 18.68 1.59 19.97
N LYS A 500 17.49 1.72 19.36
CA LYS A 500 16.57 2.83 19.67
C LYS A 500 15.90 2.61 21.01
N THR A 501 15.45 3.70 21.64
CA THR A 501 14.78 3.64 22.94
C THR A 501 13.39 4.26 22.89
N ILE A 502 12.47 3.69 23.68
CA ILE A 502 11.07 4.09 23.79
C ILE A 502 10.70 4.16 25.27
N LEU A 503 9.80 5.07 25.66
CA LEU A 503 9.32 5.16 27.03
C LEU A 503 7.86 5.61 27.07
N GLY A 504 7.05 4.95 27.91
CA GLY A 504 5.74 5.41 28.35
C GLY A 504 5.82 6.63 29.28
N VAL A 505 6.09 7.81 28.74
CA VAL A 505 6.38 9.04 29.51
C VAL A 505 5.24 9.38 30.47
N SER A 506 3.99 9.23 30.05
CA SER A 506 2.81 9.56 30.85
C SER A 506 2.66 8.75 32.14
N ASN A 507 3.38 7.63 32.28
CA ASN A 507 3.35 6.80 33.47
C ASN A 507 3.99 7.48 34.69
N ILE A 508 4.93 8.40 34.45
CA ILE A 508 5.70 9.05 35.53
C ILE A 508 4.81 9.81 36.52
N SER A 509 3.72 10.38 36.02
CA SER A 509 2.84 11.30 36.75
C SER A 509 1.59 10.64 37.32
N PHE A 510 1.43 9.31 37.23
CA PHE A 510 0.25 8.64 37.78
C PHE A 510 0.07 8.92 39.27
N GLY A 511 -1.15 9.28 39.66
CA GLY A 511 -1.51 9.61 41.04
C GLY A 511 -1.09 11.00 41.53
N LEU A 512 -0.52 11.86 40.67
CA LEU A 512 -0.05 13.21 41.04
C LEU A 512 -0.85 14.32 40.33
N PRO A 513 -1.01 15.51 40.95
CA PRO A 513 -1.59 16.68 40.31
C PRO A 513 -0.63 17.30 39.28
N ASN A 514 -1.17 18.15 38.39
CA ASN A 514 -0.41 18.84 37.34
C ASN A 514 0.51 17.89 36.54
N ARG A 515 -0.11 16.83 35.98
CA ARG A 515 0.59 15.75 35.29
C ARG A 515 1.43 16.26 34.12
N THR A 516 0.94 17.24 33.37
CA THR A 516 1.62 17.86 32.23
C THR A 516 3.00 18.41 32.62
N LEU A 517 3.10 19.13 33.75
CA LEU A 517 4.38 19.65 34.24
C LEU A 517 5.39 18.53 34.52
N LEU A 518 4.96 17.44 35.19
CA LEU A 518 5.82 16.30 35.47
C LEU A 518 6.22 15.56 34.20
N ASN A 519 5.27 15.31 33.30
CA ASN A 519 5.48 14.63 32.03
C ASN A 519 6.52 15.38 31.18
N ARG A 520 6.36 16.70 31.00
CA ARG A 520 7.30 17.49 30.16
C ARG A 520 8.69 17.63 30.78
N THR A 521 8.77 17.74 32.11
CA THR A 521 10.05 17.80 32.82
C THR A 521 10.80 16.48 32.71
N PHE A 522 10.11 15.36 32.93
CA PHE A 522 10.69 14.02 32.76
C PHE A 522 11.07 13.75 31.31
N LEU A 523 10.23 14.15 30.35
CA LEU A 523 10.50 14.03 28.93
C LEU A 523 11.81 14.72 28.55
N ALA A 524 12.02 15.97 28.95
CA ALA A 524 13.26 16.69 28.66
C ALA A 524 14.52 15.94 29.16
N LEU A 525 14.45 15.36 30.37
CA LEU A 525 15.53 14.54 30.93
C LEU A 525 15.74 13.23 30.15
N ALA A 526 14.65 12.59 29.72
CA ALA A 526 14.70 11.36 28.97
C ALA A 526 15.26 11.57 27.55
N LEU A 527 14.88 12.66 26.89
CA LEU A 527 15.40 13.07 25.58
C LEU A 527 16.91 13.29 25.64
N GLU A 528 17.40 14.01 26.65
CA GLU A 528 18.85 14.18 26.86
C GLU A 528 19.57 12.85 27.10
N ALA A 529 18.93 11.92 27.82
CA ALA A 529 19.47 10.57 28.03
C ALA A 529 19.41 9.66 26.79
N GLY A 530 18.83 10.11 25.69
CA GLY A 530 18.81 9.40 24.41
C GLY A 530 17.50 8.71 24.06
N LEU A 531 16.37 9.15 24.65
CA LEU A 531 15.02 8.73 24.25
C LEU A 531 14.74 9.09 22.78
N ASP A 532 14.43 8.09 21.94
CA ASP A 532 14.10 8.31 20.53
C ASP A 532 12.60 8.46 20.29
N ALA A 533 11.79 7.65 20.99
CA ALA A 533 10.35 7.57 20.76
C ALA A 533 9.55 7.65 22.08
N PRO A 534 9.07 8.83 22.50
CA PRO A 534 8.15 8.94 23.63
C PRO A 534 6.74 8.44 23.24
N ILE A 535 6.15 7.59 24.08
CA ILE A 535 4.69 7.33 24.07
C ILE A 535 4.02 8.39 24.96
N ILE A 536 3.26 9.28 24.34
CA ILE A 536 2.66 10.46 24.97
C ILE A 536 1.28 10.78 24.38
N ASP A 537 0.58 11.70 25.04
CA ASP A 537 -0.56 12.41 24.46
C ASP A 537 -0.08 13.51 23.51
N PRO A 538 -0.26 13.38 22.18
CA PRO A 538 0.17 14.42 21.23
C PRO A 538 -0.69 15.69 21.33
N ALA A 539 -1.88 15.63 21.95
CA ALA A 539 -2.73 16.80 22.13
C ALA A 539 -2.29 17.70 23.31
N ASP A 540 -1.32 17.27 24.11
CA ASP A 540 -0.73 18.10 25.17
C ASP A 540 0.30 19.07 24.57
N GLU A 541 -0.11 20.32 24.37
CA GLU A 541 0.71 21.36 23.74
C GLU A 541 2.02 21.65 24.50
N GLU A 542 2.05 21.53 25.84
CA GLU A 542 3.27 21.78 26.61
C GLU A 542 4.28 20.63 26.44
N VAL A 543 3.79 19.40 26.37
CA VAL A 543 4.61 18.22 26.10
C VAL A 543 5.15 18.27 24.66
N MET A 544 4.30 18.56 23.67
CA MET A 544 4.73 18.74 22.28
C MET A 544 5.69 19.92 22.12
N GLY A 545 5.48 21.02 22.86
CA GLY A 545 6.42 22.14 22.85
C GLY A 545 7.80 21.79 23.37
N THR A 546 7.89 20.85 24.32
CA THR A 546 9.18 20.32 24.78
C THR A 546 9.90 19.55 23.68
N ILE A 547 9.17 18.77 22.88
CA ILE A 547 9.72 18.04 21.72
C ILE A 547 10.19 19.01 20.64
N ASN A 548 9.38 19.99 20.27
CA ASN A 548 9.72 20.99 19.27
C ASN A 548 10.97 21.78 19.68
N ALA A 549 11.05 22.22 20.93
CA ALA A 549 12.23 22.88 21.47
C ALA A 549 13.46 21.96 21.44
N PHE A 550 13.32 20.70 21.84
CA PHE A 550 14.41 19.74 21.80
C PHE A 550 14.92 19.50 20.38
N ASN A 551 14.03 19.37 19.39
CA ASN A 551 14.41 19.19 17.99
C ASN A 551 15.26 20.36 17.46
N VAL A 552 14.98 21.60 17.87
CA VAL A 552 15.83 22.75 17.55
C VAL A 552 17.19 22.64 18.23
N LEU A 553 17.19 22.41 19.55
CA LEU A 553 18.41 22.39 20.36
C LEU A 553 19.36 21.25 19.99
N TRP A 554 18.82 20.13 19.51
CA TRP A 554 19.57 18.94 19.11
C TRP A 554 19.89 18.90 17.61
N GLY A 555 19.49 19.93 16.85
CA GLY A 555 19.79 20.07 15.42
C GLY A 555 18.96 19.17 14.50
N TYR A 556 17.88 18.57 14.99
CA TYR A 556 16.92 17.83 14.16
C TYR A 556 16.05 18.77 13.31
N ASP A 557 15.64 19.92 13.86
CA ASP A 557 14.95 20.96 13.11
C ASP A 557 15.96 21.96 12.53
N LYS A 558 16.45 21.66 11.32
CA LYS A 558 17.43 22.50 10.62
C LYS A 558 16.87 23.90 10.41
N TYR A 559 17.61 24.90 10.86
CA TYR A 559 17.22 26.33 10.83
C TYR A 559 15.96 26.66 11.63
N ALA A 560 15.52 25.76 12.52
CA ALA A 560 14.30 25.92 13.33
C ALA A 560 13.02 26.17 12.49
N ASN A 561 12.96 25.63 11.27
CA ASN A 561 11.86 25.90 10.34
C ASN A 561 10.51 25.44 10.91
N ASN A 562 10.46 24.22 11.45
CA ASN A 562 9.21 23.67 12.01
C ASN A 562 8.81 24.43 13.28
N TYR A 563 9.79 24.76 14.14
CA TYR A 563 9.57 25.54 15.34
C TYR A 563 9.03 26.95 15.02
N ILE A 564 9.64 27.65 14.06
CA ILE A 564 9.16 28.97 13.63
C ILE A 564 7.75 28.86 13.05
N ALA A 565 7.46 27.86 12.22
CA ALA A 565 6.11 27.67 11.68
C ALA A 565 5.05 27.41 12.77
N ALA A 566 5.43 26.73 13.85
CA ALA A 566 4.55 26.43 14.97
C ALA A 566 4.33 27.64 15.90
N TYR A 567 5.37 28.43 16.18
CA TYR A 567 5.34 29.46 17.24
C TYR A 567 5.48 30.91 16.75
N ALA A 568 5.71 31.16 15.45
CA ALA A 568 5.72 32.52 14.92
C ALA A 568 4.35 33.18 15.14
N PRO A 569 4.29 34.47 15.49
CA PRO A 569 3.04 35.20 15.61
C PRO A 569 2.32 35.17 14.26
N LYS A 570 1.29 34.34 14.15
CA LYS A 570 0.44 34.30 12.95
C LYS A 570 -0.39 35.59 12.94
N ASP A 571 -0.21 36.42 11.91
CA ASP A 571 -1.28 37.35 11.52
C ASP A 571 -2.58 36.54 11.45
N LYS A 572 -3.66 37.05 12.05
CA LYS A 572 -4.97 36.38 12.22
C LYS A 572 -5.56 35.88 10.89
N LYS A 573 -5.00 34.83 10.31
CA LYS A 573 -5.68 33.93 9.38
C LYS A 573 -6.32 32.84 10.22
N PRO A 574 -7.51 32.34 9.84
CA PRO A 574 -8.15 31.27 10.58
C PRO A 574 -7.18 30.09 10.63
N ALA A 575 -6.79 29.67 11.83
CA ALA A 575 -6.13 28.38 11.98
C ALA A 575 -7.11 27.32 11.49
N VAL A 576 -6.65 26.40 10.65
CA VAL A 576 -7.39 25.16 10.37
C VAL A 576 -7.61 24.50 11.73
N LYS A 577 -8.88 24.34 12.14
CA LYS A 577 -9.20 23.69 13.42
C LYS A 577 -8.61 22.28 13.38
N ALA A 578 -7.76 21.95 14.35
CA ALA A 578 -7.36 20.57 14.59
C ALA A 578 -8.62 19.74 14.89
N PHE A 579 -8.69 18.53 14.37
CA PHE A 579 -9.82 17.64 14.59
C PHE A 579 -9.95 17.34 16.09
N SER A 580 -11.00 17.86 16.71
CA SER A 580 -11.30 17.67 18.13
C SER A 580 -12.15 16.42 18.30
N ALA A 581 -11.64 15.42 19.01
CA ALA A 581 -12.35 14.16 19.19
C ALA A 581 -13.66 14.30 20.01
N THR A 582 -13.87 15.44 20.68
CA THR A 582 -15.04 15.71 21.53
C THR A 582 -16.08 16.63 20.88
N ASP A 583 -15.74 17.34 19.79
CA ASP A 583 -16.70 18.22 19.11
C ASP A 583 -17.56 17.43 18.11
N VAL A 584 -18.77 17.92 17.85
CA VAL A 584 -19.61 17.38 16.76
C VAL A 584 -18.97 17.82 15.46
N ALA A 585 -18.30 16.89 14.77
CA ALA A 585 -17.68 17.15 13.48
C ALA A 585 -18.70 17.79 12.51
N ASP A 586 -18.24 18.78 11.74
CA ASP A 586 -19.04 19.34 10.65
C ASP A 586 -19.13 18.35 9.49
N ILE A 587 -20.13 18.51 8.62
CA ILE A 587 -20.35 17.52 7.55
C ILE A 587 -19.13 17.47 6.63
N GLU A 588 -18.45 18.59 6.45
CA GLU A 588 -17.19 18.73 5.72
C GLU A 588 -16.09 17.86 6.33
N ASP A 589 -15.89 17.94 7.65
CA ASP A 589 -14.91 17.12 8.36
C ASP A 589 -15.26 15.63 8.29
N ILE A 590 -16.55 15.29 8.38
CA ILE A 590 -17.06 13.92 8.24
C ILE A 590 -16.72 13.36 6.85
N ILE A 591 -17.00 14.13 5.78
CA ILE A 591 -16.68 13.72 4.40
C ILE A 591 -15.17 13.62 4.19
N ILE A 592 -14.42 14.68 4.55
CA ILE A 592 -12.96 14.77 4.31
C ILE A 592 -12.21 13.65 5.03
N ASN A 593 -12.63 13.29 6.25
CA ASN A 593 -11.97 12.25 7.04
C ASN A 593 -12.58 10.85 6.86
N GLY A 594 -13.65 10.70 6.08
CA GLY A 594 -14.21 9.39 5.76
C GLY A 594 -15.00 8.73 6.91
N LEU A 595 -15.67 9.52 7.75
CA LEU A 595 -16.43 9.05 8.94
C LEU A 595 -17.85 8.57 8.54
N LYS A 596 -17.94 7.35 7.98
CA LYS A 596 -19.12 6.83 7.27
C LYS A 596 -20.39 6.75 8.12
N GLU A 597 -20.28 6.43 9.41
CA GLU A 597 -21.46 6.22 10.26
C GLU A 597 -22.09 7.54 10.71
N GLU A 598 -21.35 8.64 10.62
CA GLU A 598 -21.80 9.97 11.06
C GLU A 598 -22.49 10.79 9.97
N ALA A 599 -22.22 10.48 8.71
CA ALA A 599 -22.72 11.22 7.56
C ALA A 599 -24.25 11.32 7.55
N ALA A 600 -24.95 10.18 7.62
CA ALA A 600 -26.40 10.14 7.55
C ALA A 600 -27.08 10.83 8.76
N PRO A 601 -26.66 10.60 10.03
CA PRO A 601 -27.16 11.36 11.17
C PRO A 601 -26.99 12.89 11.04
N LYS A 602 -25.79 13.36 10.62
CA LYS A 602 -25.51 14.80 10.47
C LYS A 602 -26.39 15.42 9.39
N VAL A 603 -26.50 14.76 8.23
CA VAL A 603 -27.39 15.20 7.13
C VAL A 603 -28.84 15.29 7.59
N ARG A 604 -29.36 14.28 8.30
CA ARG A 604 -30.74 14.31 8.84
C ARG A 604 -30.96 15.47 9.80
N ALA A 605 -29.94 15.89 10.54
CA ALA A 605 -30.02 17.09 11.38
C ALA A 605 -30.02 18.37 10.54
N MET A 606 -29.18 18.46 9.50
CA MET A 606 -29.09 19.62 8.60
C MET A 606 -30.38 19.82 7.78
N LEU A 607 -31.02 18.74 7.34
CA LEU A 607 -32.29 18.77 6.59
C LEU A 607 -33.46 19.40 7.37
N LYS A 608 -33.31 19.61 8.70
CA LYS A 608 -34.29 20.37 9.50
C LYS A 608 -34.23 21.88 9.25
N ALA A 609 -33.12 22.38 8.72
CA ALA A 609 -32.84 23.81 8.55
C ALA A 609 -32.45 24.22 7.13
N MET A 610 -31.99 23.28 6.29
CA MET A 610 -31.51 23.53 4.94
C MET A 610 -32.23 22.64 3.92
N SER A 611 -32.36 23.13 2.69
CA SER A 611 -32.91 22.31 1.60
C SER A 611 -31.89 21.24 1.15
N PRO A 612 -32.36 20.09 0.61
CA PRO A 612 -31.51 19.07 -0.01
C PRO A 612 -30.44 19.62 -0.96
N THR A 613 -30.83 20.54 -1.85
CA THR A 613 -29.95 21.12 -2.86
C THR A 613 -28.85 21.97 -2.23
N GLN A 614 -29.18 22.77 -1.21
CA GLN A 614 -28.18 23.57 -0.48
C GLN A 614 -27.15 22.69 0.23
N ILE A 615 -27.57 21.59 0.87
CA ILE A 615 -26.63 20.67 1.52
C ILE A 615 -25.65 20.07 0.49
N ILE A 616 -26.14 19.76 -0.71
CA ILE A 616 -25.32 19.18 -1.76
C ILE A 616 -24.33 20.21 -2.32
N ASP A 617 -24.82 21.37 -2.75
CA ASP A 617 -24.03 22.35 -3.49
C ASP A 617 -23.11 23.18 -2.59
N GLU A 618 -23.52 23.46 -1.34
CA GLU A 618 -22.75 24.29 -0.40
C GLU A 618 -21.82 23.47 0.51
N HIS A 619 -22.10 22.18 0.74
CA HIS A 619 -21.31 21.35 1.65
C HIS A 619 -20.71 20.08 1.01
N LEU A 620 -21.51 19.20 0.42
CA LEU A 620 -21.02 17.90 -0.05
C LEU A 620 -20.08 18.02 -1.26
N VAL A 621 -20.48 18.77 -2.29
CA VAL A 621 -19.65 18.97 -3.49
C VAL A 621 -18.34 19.69 -3.16
N PRO A 622 -18.32 20.82 -2.41
CA PRO A 622 -17.07 21.46 -2.01
C PRO A 622 -16.16 20.56 -1.17
N SER A 623 -16.72 19.70 -0.32
CA SER A 623 -15.94 18.73 0.46
C SER A 623 -15.26 17.69 -0.44
N LEU A 624 -15.99 17.16 -1.43
CA LEU A 624 -15.42 16.24 -2.42
C LEU A 624 -14.34 16.90 -3.29
N ASP A 625 -14.49 18.18 -3.62
CA ASP A 625 -13.46 18.94 -4.35
C ASP A 625 -12.19 19.14 -3.51
N ILE A 626 -12.33 19.35 -2.20
CA ILE A 626 -11.16 19.39 -1.29
C ILE A 626 -10.46 18.04 -1.29
N VAL A 627 -11.20 16.94 -1.15
CA VAL A 627 -10.64 15.57 -1.19
C VAL A 627 -9.93 15.33 -2.53
N GLY A 628 -10.54 15.73 -3.65
CA GLY A 628 -9.95 15.65 -4.98
C GLY A 628 -8.62 16.40 -5.11
N ARG A 629 -8.58 17.65 -4.64
CA ARG A 629 -7.34 18.45 -4.62
C ARG A 629 -6.26 17.84 -3.73
N LYS A 630 -6.62 17.30 -2.57
CA LYS A 630 -5.67 16.61 -1.68
C LYS A 630 -5.09 15.36 -2.33
N TYR A 631 -5.90 14.63 -3.10
CA TYR A 631 -5.43 13.45 -3.86
C TYR A 631 -4.46 13.85 -4.97
N GLU A 632 -4.76 14.90 -5.75
CA GLU A 632 -3.84 15.44 -6.77
C GLU A 632 -2.53 15.98 -6.18
N ALA A 633 -2.59 16.54 -4.97
CA ALA A 633 -1.41 17.01 -4.24
C ALA A 633 -0.60 15.88 -3.58
N GLY A 634 -1.10 14.64 -3.58
CA GLY A 634 -0.48 13.50 -2.88
C GLY A 634 -0.55 13.59 -1.36
N GLU A 635 -1.45 14.43 -0.81
CA GLU A 635 -1.69 14.55 0.63
C GLU A 635 -2.56 13.41 1.18
N ILE A 636 -3.48 12.89 0.34
CA ILE A 636 -4.27 11.69 0.61
C ILE A 636 -4.11 10.71 -0.56
N PHE A 637 -4.37 9.43 -0.32
CA PHE A 637 -4.21 8.39 -1.32
C PHE A 637 -5.56 7.77 -1.70
N LEU A 638 -5.54 6.90 -2.72
CA LEU A 638 -6.72 6.25 -3.26
C LEU A 638 -7.62 5.62 -2.18
N PRO A 639 -7.06 4.85 -1.23
CA PRO A 639 -7.69 4.55 0.06
C PRO A 639 -8.64 5.59 0.65
N GLN A 640 -8.12 6.74 1.05
CA GLN A 640 -8.87 7.80 1.69
C GLN A 640 -9.88 8.44 0.74
N LEU A 641 -9.51 8.58 -0.55
CA LEU A 641 -10.42 9.09 -1.58
C LEU A 641 -11.69 8.23 -1.69
N ILE A 642 -11.53 6.89 -1.74
CA ILE A 642 -12.65 5.93 -1.77
C ILE A 642 -13.46 6.00 -0.47
N GLN A 643 -12.79 6.16 0.67
CA GLN A 643 -13.47 6.26 1.96
C GLN A 643 -14.35 7.52 2.05
N SER A 644 -13.80 8.70 1.71
CA SER A 644 -14.55 9.97 1.65
C SER A 644 -15.72 9.90 0.66
N ALA A 645 -15.49 9.26 -0.48
CA ALA A 645 -16.49 8.95 -1.48
C ALA A 645 -17.67 8.14 -0.92
N GLU A 646 -17.40 7.03 -0.24
CA GLU A 646 -18.45 6.21 0.40
C GLU A 646 -19.19 6.97 1.51
N THR A 647 -18.49 7.80 2.27
CA THR A 647 -19.10 8.68 3.27
C THR A 647 -20.06 9.68 2.61
N ALA A 648 -19.65 10.30 1.50
CA ALA A 648 -20.50 11.20 0.73
C ALA A 648 -21.71 10.47 0.15
N LYS A 649 -21.55 9.26 -0.37
CA LYS A 649 -22.67 8.42 -0.84
C LYS A 649 -23.72 8.21 0.24
N ARG A 650 -23.31 7.87 1.47
CA ARG A 650 -24.25 7.74 2.60
C ARG A 650 -24.96 9.05 2.95
N ALA A 651 -24.26 10.18 2.83
CA ALA A 651 -24.88 11.51 2.96
C ALA A 651 -25.95 11.72 1.88
N PHE A 652 -25.63 11.46 0.60
CA PHE A 652 -26.58 11.56 -0.51
C PHE A 652 -27.79 10.62 -0.36
N GLU A 653 -27.58 9.39 0.08
CA GLU A 653 -28.66 8.43 0.34
C GLU A 653 -29.62 8.95 1.40
N ALA A 654 -29.11 9.53 2.50
CA ALA A 654 -29.95 10.16 3.52
C ALA A 654 -30.79 11.33 2.97
N ILE A 655 -30.20 12.14 2.08
CA ILE A 655 -30.92 13.21 1.38
C ILE A 655 -32.01 12.63 0.46
N LYS A 656 -31.67 11.61 -0.33
CA LYS A 656 -32.59 10.93 -1.25
C LYS A 656 -33.79 10.35 -0.51
N HIS A 657 -33.57 9.70 0.63
CA HIS A 657 -34.64 9.19 1.48
C HIS A 657 -35.59 10.30 1.92
N HIS A 658 -35.05 11.44 2.38
CA HIS A 658 -35.87 12.59 2.77
C HIS A 658 -36.69 13.18 1.62
N ILE A 659 -36.12 13.28 0.42
CA ILE A 659 -36.83 13.75 -0.78
C ILE A 659 -37.97 12.80 -1.14
N ILE A 660 -37.73 11.49 -1.11
CA ILE A 660 -38.76 10.48 -1.43
C ILE A 660 -39.94 10.60 -0.45
N GLU A 661 -39.65 10.78 0.84
CA GLU A 661 -40.65 10.97 1.89
C GLU A 661 -41.43 12.29 1.72
N THR A 662 -40.79 13.36 1.26
CA THR A 662 -41.41 14.69 1.14
C THR A 662 -42.11 14.94 -0.21
N ASN A 663 -41.61 14.37 -1.32
CA ASN A 663 -42.12 14.61 -2.69
C ASN A 663 -42.91 13.43 -3.29
N GLY A 664 -43.38 12.48 -2.47
CA GLY A 664 -44.32 11.44 -2.92
C GLY A 664 -43.73 10.45 -3.94
N GLY A 665 -42.44 10.11 -3.82
CA GLY A 665 -41.86 8.97 -4.55
C GLY A 665 -41.09 9.26 -5.85
N LYS A 666 -40.88 10.53 -6.24
CA LYS A 666 -39.96 10.87 -7.35
C LYS A 666 -38.75 11.63 -6.85
N ALA A 667 -37.57 11.04 -7.01
CA ALA A 667 -36.28 11.70 -6.87
C ALA A 667 -35.56 11.66 -8.22
N GLU A 668 -35.56 12.77 -8.97
CA GLU A 668 -34.65 12.94 -10.11
C GLU A 668 -33.47 13.79 -9.67
N PHE A 669 -32.35 13.13 -9.38
CA PHE A 669 -31.09 13.73 -8.93
C PHE A 669 -29.93 13.22 -9.80
N SER A 670 -30.13 13.16 -11.11
CA SER A 670 -29.08 12.75 -12.05
C SER A 670 -28.63 13.94 -12.89
N LYS A 671 -27.36 14.32 -12.78
CA LYS A 671 -26.72 15.32 -13.65
C LYS A 671 -26.53 14.80 -15.09
N GLY A 672 -26.74 13.51 -15.32
CA GLY A 672 -26.54 12.85 -16.59
C GLY A 672 -26.27 11.35 -16.42
N LYS A 673 -26.57 10.58 -17.46
CA LYS A 673 -26.29 9.14 -17.52
C LYS A 673 -24.96 8.87 -18.21
N ILE A 674 -24.14 8.01 -17.64
CA ILE A 674 -22.82 7.63 -18.15
C ILE A 674 -22.70 6.12 -18.16
N ILE A 675 -22.28 5.52 -19.28
CA ILE A 675 -21.91 4.10 -19.32
C ILE A 675 -20.42 3.97 -19.02
N LEU A 676 -20.05 3.01 -18.16
CA LEU A 676 -18.66 2.60 -17.95
C LEU A 676 -18.49 1.12 -18.26
N ALA A 677 -17.43 0.77 -19.00
CA ALA A 677 -17.11 -0.62 -19.34
C ALA A 677 -15.60 -0.84 -19.41
N THR A 678 -15.14 -1.98 -18.88
CA THR A 678 -13.82 -2.50 -19.20
C THR A 678 -13.96 -3.32 -20.48
N VAL A 679 -13.13 -3.02 -21.49
CA VAL A 679 -13.28 -3.60 -22.84
C VAL A 679 -13.11 -5.11 -22.84
N ARG A 680 -13.67 -5.76 -23.87
CA ARG A 680 -13.53 -7.20 -24.12
C ARG A 680 -12.10 -7.68 -23.91
N GLY A 681 -11.96 -8.82 -23.25
CA GLY A 681 -10.69 -9.46 -22.93
C GLY A 681 -10.01 -8.94 -21.68
N ASP A 682 -10.44 -7.79 -21.15
CA ASP A 682 -9.81 -7.20 -19.97
C ASP A 682 -10.70 -7.38 -18.74
N ILE A 683 -10.14 -8.04 -17.73
CA ILE A 683 -10.83 -8.34 -16.47
C ILE A 683 -10.45 -7.38 -15.34
N HIS A 684 -9.58 -6.42 -15.61
CA HIS A 684 -9.15 -5.43 -14.62
C HIS A 684 -10.14 -4.27 -14.63
N ASP A 685 -10.89 -4.16 -13.54
CA ASP A 685 -11.94 -3.16 -13.38
C ASP A 685 -11.65 -2.15 -12.28
N ILE A 686 -10.45 -2.17 -11.70
CA ILE A 686 -10.05 -1.27 -10.62
C ILE A 686 -10.22 0.19 -11.04
N GLY A 687 -9.58 0.62 -12.13
CA GLY A 687 -9.68 2.00 -12.62
C GLY A 687 -11.12 2.42 -12.94
N LYS A 688 -11.87 1.56 -13.64
CA LYS A 688 -13.30 1.78 -13.95
C LYS A 688 -14.15 1.92 -12.69
N ASN A 689 -13.94 1.08 -11.68
CA ASN A 689 -14.69 1.12 -10.43
C ASN A 689 -14.39 2.38 -9.63
N ILE A 690 -13.14 2.87 -9.64
CA ILE A 690 -12.79 4.16 -9.02
C ILE A 690 -13.54 5.29 -9.74
N VAL A 691 -13.51 5.33 -11.07
CA VAL A 691 -14.25 6.35 -11.86
C VAL A 691 -15.76 6.27 -11.59
N LYS A 692 -16.33 5.06 -11.53
CA LYS A 692 -17.74 4.84 -11.16
C LYS A 692 -18.06 5.46 -9.81
N ILE A 693 -17.29 5.09 -8.79
CA ILE A 693 -17.51 5.57 -7.41
C ILE A 693 -17.48 7.10 -7.41
N LEU A 694 -16.47 7.72 -8.02
CA LEU A 694 -16.39 9.18 -8.06
C LEU A 694 -17.56 9.80 -8.82
N LEU A 695 -17.89 9.34 -10.02
CA LEU A 695 -19.00 9.88 -10.80
C LEU A 695 -20.35 9.77 -10.04
N GLU A 696 -20.61 8.63 -9.39
CA GLU A 696 -21.80 8.47 -8.54
C GLU A 696 -21.83 9.52 -7.41
N ASN A 697 -20.69 9.82 -6.77
CA ASN A 697 -20.61 10.82 -5.70
C ASN A 697 -20.80 12.26 -6.19
N TYR A 698 -20.46 12.54 -7.44
CA TYR A 698 -20.68 13.86 -8.04
C TYR A 698 -22.13 14.05 -8.56
N GLY A 699 -22.98 13.02 -8.40
CA GLY A 699 -24.41 13.05 -8.74
C GLY A 699 -24.73 12.57 -10.15
N PHE A 700 -23.84 11.80 -10.78
CA PHE A 700 -24.11 11.17 -12.08
C PHE A 700 -24.70 9.77 -11.91
N GLU A 701 -25.59 9.38 -12.83
CA GLU A 701 -26.10 8.01 -12.91
C GLU A 701 -25.14 7.17 -13.75
N VAL A 702 -24.44 6.24 -13.10
CA VAL A 702 -23.46 5.37 -13.77
C VAL A 702 -24.06 4.01 -14.08
N ILE A 703 -24.15 3.70 -15.37
CA ILE A 703 -24.48 2.36 -15.88
C ILE A 703 -23.17 1.60 -16.05
N ASP A 704 -22.85 0.80 -15.04
CA ASP A 704 -21.66 -0.04 -15.05
C ASP A 704 -21.95 -1.38 -15.73
N LEU A 705 -21.37 -1.58 -16.92
CA LEU A 705 -21.46 -2.84 -17.67
C LEU A 705 -20.46 -3.88 -17.19
N GLY A 706 -19.60 -3.53 -16.23
CA GLY A 706 -18.61 -4.43 -15.67
C GLY A 706 -17.40 -4.58 -16.57
N LYS A 707 -16.92 -5.82 -16.69
CA LYS A 707 -15.63 -6.16 -17.30
C LYS A 707 -15.74 -7.27 -18.32
N ASP A 708 -14.77 -7.33 -19.22
CA ASP A 708 -14.80 -8.18 -20.40
C ASP A 708 -16.08 -7.96 -21.23
N VAL A 709 -16.42 -6.68 -21.47
CA VAL A 709 -17.70 -6.31 -22.09
C VAL A 709 -17.58 -6.30 -23.61
N PRO A 710 -18.39 -7.09 -24.35
CA PRO A 710 -18.45 -7.06 -25.81
C PRO A 710 -18.97 -5.72 -26.37
N GLU A 711 -18.55 -5.38 -27.58
CA GLU A 711 -18.93 -4.13 -28.25
C GLU A 711 -20.45 -4.01 -28.46
N ASP A 712 -21.11 -5.13 -28.80
CA ASP A 712 -22.54 -5.19 -29.08
C ASP A 712 -23.38 -4.89 -27.83
N GLU A 713 -22.93 -5.33 -26.65
CA GLU A 713 -23.60 -5.06 -25.37
C GLU A 713 -23.56 -3.56 -25.04
N ILE A 714 -22.40 -2.92 -25.25
CA ILE A 714 -22.23 -1.48 -25.06
C ILE A 714 -23.17 -0.72 -26.00
N ILE A 715 -23.22 -1.09 -27.28
CA ILE A 715 -24.10 -0.46 -28.30
C ILE A 715 -25.57 -0.63 -27.92
N GLN A 716 -25.97 -1.83 -27.48
CA GLN A 716 -27.33 -2.11 -27.06
C GLN A 716 -27.72 -1.23 -25.87
N ARG A 717 -26.83 -1.13 -24.87
CA ARG A 717 -27.07 -0.31 -23.68
C ARG A 717 -27.18 1.18 -24.00
N ILE A 718 -26.31 1.72 -24.87
CA ILE A 718 -26.38 3.13 -25.29
C ILE A 718 -27.76 3.45 -25.87
N LYS A 719 -28.31 2.55 -26.70
CA LYS A 719 -29.63 2.72 -27.31
C LYS A 719 -30.77 2.61 -26.30
N GLN A 720 -30.69 1.66 -25.38
CA GLN A 720 -31.75 1.39 -24.40
C GLN A 720 -31.89 2.54 -23.38
N ASP A 721 -30.78 3.09 -22.92
CA ASP A 721 -30.79 4.09 -21.83
C ASP A 721 -30.57 5.53 -22.31
N ASN A 722 -30.46 5.74 -23.63
CA ASN A 722 -30.23 7.03 -24.29
C ASN A 722 -29.03 7.80 -23.68
N VAL A 723 -27.88 7.12 -23.65
CA VAL A 723 -26.67 7.62 -22.96
C VAL A 723 -25.81 8.47 -23.89
N SER A 724 -25.43 9.66 -23.42
CA SER A 724 -24.67 10.65 -24.21
C SER A 724 -23.15 10.60 -23.97
N LEU A 725 -22.68 9.93 -22.92
CA LEU A 725 -21.25 9.80 -22.58
C LEU A 725 -20.90 8.35 -22.20
N VAL A 726 -19.85 7.80 -22.81
CA VAL A 726 -19.37 6.43 -22.59
C VAL A 726 -17.90 6.46 -22.17
N GLY A 727 -17.57 5.82 -21.05
CA GLY A 727 -16.20 5.62 -20.57
C GLY A 727 -15.71 4.19 -20.84
N LEU A 728 -14.56 4.05 -21.48
CA LEU A 728 -13.90 2.76 -21.73
C LEU A 728 -12.58 2.64 -20.95
N SER A 729 -12.34 1.47 -20.37
CA SER A 729 -11.12 1.18 -19.60
C SER A 729 -10.40 -0.09 -20.10
N ALA A 730 -9.07 -0.09 -20.04
CA ALA A 730 -8.23 -1.29 -20.15
C ALA A 730 -6.94 -1.12 -19.33
N LEU A 731 -6.44 -2.22 -18.78
CA LEU A 731 -5.18 -2.30 -18.07
C LEU A 731 -4.13 -3.09 -18.86
N MET A 732 -4.53 -4.12 -19.61
CA MET A 732 -3.56 -4.94 -20.35
C MET A 732 -3.22 -4.30 -21.70
N THR A 733 -1.93 -4.36 -22.07
CA THR A 733 -1.50 -3.94 -23.42
C THR A 733 -2.19 -4.78 -24.50
N THR A 734 -2.47 -6.06 -24.20
CA THR A 734 -3.13 -7.00 -25.12
C THR A 734 -4.59 -6.67 -25.42
N THR A 735 -5.24 -5.89 -24.56
CA THR A 735 -6.67 -5.55 -24.64
C THR A 735 -6.90 -4.09 -25.01
N ALA A 736 -5.89 -3.22 -24.89
CA ALA A 736 -5.99 -1.79 -25.20
C ALA A 736 -6.56 -1.50 -26.61
N GLN A 737 -6.21 -2.33 -27.61
CA GLN A 737 -6.71 -2.20 -28.98
C GLN A 737 -8.23 -2.40 -29.10
N ASN A 738 -8.85 -3.14 -28.17
CA ASN A 738 -10.30 -3.35 -28.17
C ASN A 738 -11.06 -2.05 -27.90
N MET A 739 -10.45 -1.04 -27.25
CA MET A 739 -11.07 0.30 -27.17
C MET A 739 -11.35 0.89 -28.55
N ALA A 740 -10.38 0.79 -29.47
CA ALA A 740 -10.54 1.30 -30.82
C ALA A 740 -11.62 0.53 -31.60
N ASN A 741 -11.75 -0.78 -31.37
CA ASN A 741 -12.79 -1.62 -31.97
C ASN A 741 -14.17 -1.16 -31.48
N THR A 742 -14.33 -0.97 -30.17
CA THR A 742 -15.56 -0.44 -29.57
C THR A 742 -15.92 0.94 -30.11
N ILE A 743 -14.97 1.88 -30.16
CA ILE A 743 -15.20 3.23 -30.72
C ILE A 743 -15.68 3.14 -32.17
N LYS A 744 -15.00 2.37 -33.01
CA LYS A 744 -15.39 2.17 -34.42
C LYS A 744 -16.79 1.56 -34.53
N ALA A 745 -17.12 0.58 -33.69
CA ALA A 745 -18.42 -0.07 -33.68
C ALA A 745 -19.55 0.91 -33.29
N ILE A 746 -19.36 1.72 -32.24
CA ILE A 746 -20.31 2.76 -31.81
C ILE A 746 -20.54 3.79 -32.92
N ARG A 747 -19.47 4.26 -33.56
CA ARG A 747 -19.56 5.23 -34.69
C ARG A 747 -20.27 4.63 -35.90
N LYS A 748 -19.96 3.38 -36.26
CA LYS A 748 -20.62 2.65 -37.35
C LYS A 748 -22.11 2.44 -37.09
N ALA A 749 -22.52 2.30 -35.83
CA ALA A 749 -23.92 2.19 -35.42
C ALA A 749 -24.67 3.54 -35.46
N GLY A 750 -24.02 4.65 -35.83
CA GLY A 750 -24.63 5.98 -35.94
C GLY A 750 -24.96 6.64 -34.60
N LEU A 751 -24.34 6.20 -33.50
CA LEU A 751 -24.59 6.73 -32.16
C LEU A 751 -23.75 7.99 -31.91
N GLY A 752 -24.43 9.10 -31.61
CA GLY A 752 -23.82 10.42 -31.40
C GLY A 752 -23.20 10.67 -30.02
N CYS A 753 -23.07 9.64 -29.19
CA CYS A 753 -22.49 9.76 -27.85
C CYS A 753 -21.00 10.11 -27.90
N LYS A 754 -20.53 10.83 -26.88
CA LYS A 754 -19.10 11.11 -26.68
C LYS A 754 -18.41 9.97 -25.95
N ILE A 755 -17.14 9.74 -26.27
CA ILE A 755 -16.36 8.63 -25.73
C ILE A 755 -15.13 9.16 -25.00
N MET A 756 -15.03 8.81 -23.72
CA MET A 756 -13.86 9.02 -22.88
C MET A 756 -13.12 7.70 -22.70
N VAL A 757 -11.79 7.72 -22.75
CA VAL A 757 -10.96 6.53 -22.52
C VAL A 757 -9.95 6.76 -21.41
N GLY A 758 -9.60 5.70 -20.68
CA GLY A 758 -8.57 5.72 -19.63
C GLY A 758 -8.04 4.32 -19.31
N GLY A 759 -7.08 4.25 -18.39
CA GLY A 759 -6.43 3.01 -17.97
C GLY A 759 -4.90 3.06 -18.02
N ALA A 760 -4.23 2.13 -17.35
CA ALA A 760 -2.78 2.19 -17.09
C ALA A 760 -1.92 2.20 -18.38
N VAL A 761 -2.44 1.61 -19.45
CA VAL A 761 -1.78 1.53 -20.76
C VAL A 761 -2.22 2.65 -21.73
N VAL A 762 -3.02 3.61 -21.27
CA VAL A 762 -3.60 4.69 -22.08
C VAL A 762 -2.94 6.02 -21.77
N ASN A 763 -2.56 6.76 -22.81
CA ASN A 763 -2.08 8.14 -22.73
C ASN A 763 -2.84 9.05 -23.72
N ALA A 764 -2.60 10.36 -23.65
CA ALA A 764 -3.28 11.34 -24.50
C ALA A 764 -3.05 11.09 -26.01
N GLU A 765 -1.85 10.66 -26.39
CA GLU A 765 -1.50 10.33 -27.78
C GLU A 765 -2.28 9.10 -28.27
N PHE A 766 -2.34 8.04 -27.45
CA PHE A 766 -3.11 6.83 -27.71
C PHE A 766 -4.60 7.14 -27.85
N ALA A 767 -5.19 7.88 -26.89
CA ALA A 767 -6.60 8.25 -26.91
C ALA A 767 -6.98 8.97 -28.22
N LYS A 768 -6.13 9.91 -28.66
CA LYS A 768 -6.29 10.60 -29.94
C LYS A 768 -6.18 9.65 -31.13
N SER A 769 -5.22 8.72 -31.12
CA SER A 769 -4.99 7.77 -32.23
C SER A 769 -6.17 6.83 -32.48
N ILE A 770 -6.93 6.48 -31.43
CA ILE A 770 -8.10 5.59 -31.52
C ILE A 770 -9.42 6.33 -31.75
N GLY A 771 -9.38 7.66 -31.84
CA GLY A 771 -10.56 8.50 -32.09
C GLY A 771 -11.47 8.70 -30.88
N ALA A 772 -10.94 8.65 -29.66
CA ALA A 772 -11.68 9.04 -28.46
C ALA A 772 -11.91 10.57 -28.45
N ASP A 773 -13.04 11.01 -27.87
CA ASP A 773 -13.34 12.44 -27.70
C ASP A 773 -12.57 13.04 -26.51
N TYR A 774 -12.37 12.24 -25.45
CA TYR A 774 -11.69 12.67 -24.22
C TYR A 774 -10.70 11.63 -23.71
N TYR A 775 -9.67 12.09 -23.01
CA TYR A 775 -8.72 11.27 -22.28
C TYR A 775 -8.84 11.54 -20.77
N GLY A 776 -9.38 10.57 -20.04
CA GLY A 776 -9.39 10.59 -18.59
C GLY A 776 -8.04 10.08 -18.08
N ARG A 777 -7.09 11.01 -17.86
CA ARG A 777 -5.74 10.65 -17.38
C ARG A 777 -5.77 9.95 -16.02
N ASP A 778 -6.74 10.31 -15.20
CA ASP A 778 -7.00 9.77 -13.88
C ASP A 778 -8.52 9.83 -13.59
N ALA A 779 -8.92 9.37 -12.41
CA ALA A 779 -10.33 9.30 -12.05
C ALA A 779 -10.96 10.68 -11.78
N GLN A 780 -10.17 11.66 -11.32
CA GLN A 780 -10.63 13.04 -11.09
C GLN A 780 -10.87 13.76 -12.42
N GLU A 781 -9.96 13.61 -13.38
CA GLU A 781 -10.11 14.16 -14.72
C GLU A 781 -11.34 13.59 -15.42
N SER A 782 -11.63 12.30 -15.19
CA SER A 782 -12.85 11.67 -15.69
C SER A 782 -14.13 12.31 -15.16
N VAL A 783 -14.12 12.77 -13.89
CA VAL A 783 -15.21 13.54 -13.30
C VAL A 783 -15.30 14.94 -13.91
N ARG A 784 -14.17 15.64 -14.08
CA ARG A 784 -14.15 16.98 -14.71
C ARG A 784 -14.72 16.95 -16.11
N ILE A 785 -14.31 15.96 -16.93
CA ILE A 785 -14.86 15.73 -18.27
C ILE A 785 -16.37 15.56 -18.21
N ALA A 786 -16.89 14.77 -17.27
CA ALA A 786 -18.33 14.59 -17.11
C ALA A 786 -19.04 15.88 -16.67
N GLN A 787 -18.47 16.63 -15.73
CA GLN A 787 -19.02 17.92 -15.30
C GLN A 787 -19.07 18.93 -16.44
N GLU A 788 -17.99 19.08 -17.19
CA GLU A 788 -17.93 19.98 -18.36
C GLU A 788 -18.92 19.54 -19.44
N PHE A 789 -19.02 18.24 -19.71
CA PHE A 789 -19.92 17.70 -20.73
C PHE A 789 -21.40 17.90 -20.41
N PHE A 790 -21.79 17.75 -19.15
CA PHE A 790 -23.19 17.89 -18.69
C PHE A 790 -23.52 19.29 -18.13
N SER A 791 -22.57 20.22 -18.12
CA SER A 791 -22.82 21.59 -17.67
C SER A 791 -23.78 22.29 -18.64
N PRO A 792 -24.81 23.00 -18.15
CA PRO A 792 -25.66 23.83 -18.99
C PRO A 792 -24.82 24.97 -19.58
N SER A 793 -24.70 24.99 -20.91
CA SER A 793 -24.11 26.09 -21.68
C SER A 793 -24.90 27.38 -21.57
#